data_AF-A0A7C1HUR6-F1
#
_entry.id   AF-A0A7C1HUR6-F1
#
_cell.length_a   1.000
_cell.length_b   1.000
_cell.length_c   1.000
_cell.angle_alpha   90.00
_cell.angle_beta   90.00
_cell.angle_gamma   90.00
#
_symmetry.space_group_name_H-M   'P 1'
#
loop_
_entity.id
_entity.type
_entity.pdbx_description
1 polymer ?
#
loop_
_entity_poly.entity_id
_entity_poly.type
_entity_poly.pdbx_seq_one_letter_code
_entity_poly.pdbx_strand_id
1 'polypeptide(L)'
;MSRYSVRSRCWGALAARLFFAGGLFFCTPGLSAADYQEQLCPSHVLVLYNADWRSRHPLIEAGQDSLAVAEHYVRMRTDPASGEKPYILGLSCGAAGMDSPLNSDHLQETSSDNSCGVVYQPPGAALPESACAMRDSRLVEVALPGTDTPWDLSTLRVWLEQTTGEELSEVVLVDRGQSLYPGQVQVQKQGDWQVRAHGRVFLAGRFTAKAQCQDAQGALHEWSAAYHDFEHVFFSATGPDGVQDDQNSLDCVEGPVKAFLEDPAHARPDGTLLKDHILYFVVAYGLPRTVQAPLGIACGINDKLRDHGSFIDLGQRLQIMYYDVDSLHREQVQPMRFTPLRSPAEPLFSDTFFRTPLARPLWGPGINPFVHPRLYQRDKHKAEVGPPRFTPNQRAFDPHRHLYFSMRIDGVNAMEAMELVDRAVYASSFAGPTMGVLPGVDLLEDPERTGEITSGSQAEAFWDLGYRHLLQHPRGWVVLELFRLAPGKGFFNSGSVFLPGGIATHVQSSQGWNMRNSRFHEYLQQGVTVTAGAARVGGGAPHIHNRSFWDEGILYPFLRQGYPVGEILLMNQIHMAWLTSFVGDPLYRLPKDPPRPTALPELDWEANVTVKSIRNPEMGNGYLVMADLESTPEAPRVAQMRMYRQGRGEQEGEAYVYERFSSRPFVFIPKSQGRAGGEWVMELMDPFGNRSSLAGQLN
;
A
#
# COMPACT_ATOMS: atom_id res chain seq x y z
N MET A 1 -39.52 61.18 -20.84
CA MET A 1 -38.22 61.13 -21.55
C MET A 1 -37.90 59.65 -21.77
N SER A 2 -38.29 59.06 -22.91
CA SER A 2 -37.55 59.05 -24.20
C SER A 2 -36.32 58.13 -24.11
N ARG A 3 -36.13 57.06 -24.90
CA ARG A 3 -36.73 56.59 -26.16
C ARG A 3 -36.17 55.17 -26.45
N TYR A 4 -37.01 54.29 -27.03
CA TYR A 4 -36.78 53.39 -28.21
C TYR A 4 -35.64 52.36 -28.19
N SER A 5 -35.67 51.21 -28.89
CA SER A 5 -36.69 50.44 -29.61
C SER A 5 -36.02 49.17 -30.18
N VAL A 6 -36.68 48.01 -29.99
CA VAL A 6 -37.10 47.03 -31.02
C VAL A 6 -36.17 46.72 -32.22
N ARG A 7 -35.84 45.42 -32.39
CA ARG A 7 -36.22 44.50 -33.51
C ARG A 7 -35.49 43.16 -33.31
N SER A 8 -36.09 42.00 -33.03
CA SER A 8 -37.18 41.23 -33.67
C SER A 8 -36.84 40.68 -35.07
N ARG A 9 -36.71 39.35 -35.19
CA ARG A 9 -37.50 38.42 -36.06
C ARG A 9 -36.92 37.00 -35.88
N CYS A 10 -37.71 36.06 -35.33
CA CYS A 10 -38.59 35.09 -36.04
C CYS A 10 -37.73 34.14 -36.91
N TRP A 11 -37.87 32.82 -36.90
CA TRP A 11 -39.06 31.94 -36.98
C TRP A 11 -38.82 30.71 -36.06
N GLY A 12 -39.76 29.95 -35.50
CA GLY A 12 -41.17 29.70 -35.83
C GLY A 12 -41.38 28.22 -36.19
N ALA A 13 -41.87 27.40 -35.25
CA ALA A 13 -42.74 26.20 -35.39
C ALA A 13 -42.56 25.29 -34.13
N LEU A 14 -43.54 25.13 -33.21
CA LEU A 14 -44.73 24.25 -33.28
C LEU A 14 -44.41 22.83 -33.82
N ALA A 15 -44.87 21.71 -33.27
CA ALA A 15 -45.71 21.39 -32.12
C ALA A 15 -45.77 19.86 -31.98
N ALA A 16 -46.20 19.42 -30.79
CA ALA A 16 -47.11 18.30 -30.56
C ALA A 16 -46.64 16.83 -30.74
N ARG A 17 -46.55 16.18 -29.56
CA ARG A 17 -47.31 14.97 -29.15
C ARG A 17 -47.40 13.77 -30.10
N LEU A 18 -46.90 12.63 -29.61
CA LEU A 18 -47.50 11.28 -29.65
C LEU A 18 -46.63 10.41 -28.71
N PHE A 19 -46.97 10.21 -27.44
CA PHE A 19 -47.87 9.15 -26.95
C PHE A 19 -47.95 7.93 -27.87
N PHE A 20 -46.99 7.02 -27.71
CA PHE A 20 -47.25 5.59 -27.87
C PHE A 20 -46.69 4.84 -26.66
N ALA A 21 -47.64 4.41 -25.82
CA ALA A 21 -47.46 3.29 -24.93
C ALA A 21 -47.27 2.03 -25.78
N GLY A 22 -46.14 1.37 -25.62
CA GLY A 22 -45.88 0.03 -26.10
C GLY A 22 -45.12 -0.70 -25.01
N GLY A 23 -45.85 -1.46 -24.20
CA GLY A 23 -45.31 -2.22 -23.09
C GLY A 23 -44.28 -3.23 -23.58
N LEU A 24 -43.01 -2.97 -23.27
CA LEU A 24 -42.05 -4.01 -23.03
C LEU A 24 -42.08 -4.27 -21.53
N PHE A 25 -42.80 -5.32 -21.17
CA PHE A 25 -42.58 -6.06 -19.94
C PHE A 25 -41.07 -6.34 -19.86
N PHE A 26 -40.35 -5.50 -19.12
CA PHE A 26 -39.17 -5.98 -18.40
C PHE A 26 -39.71 -6.94 -17.34
N CYS A 27 -39.98 -8.16 -17.76
CA CYS A 27 -39.65 -9.30 -16.92
C CYS A 27 -38.13 -9.21 -16.74
N THR A 28 -37.66 -8.34 -15.83
CA THR A 28 -36.45 -8.65 -15.11
C THR A 28 -36.71 -10.04 -14.56
N PRO A 29 -35.96 -11.08 -14.97
CA PRO A 29 -35.87 -12.20 -14.07
C PRO A 29 -35.43 -11.56 -12.76
N GLY A 30 -36.16 -11.84 -11.68
CA GLY A 30 -35.54 -11.73 -10.38
C GLY A 30 -34.22 -12.46 -10.54
N LEU A 31 -33.13 -11.68 -10.59
CA LEU A 31 -31.83 -12.15 -10.19
C LEU A 31 -32.06 -12.50 -8.73
N SER A 32 -32.66 -13.69 -8.50
CA SER A 32 -32.29 -14.51 -7.37
C SER A 32 -30.79 -14.37 -7.28
N ALA A 33 -30.28 -14.06 -6.10
CA ALA A 33 -28.86 -14.16 -5.80
C ALA A 33 -28.38 -15.51 -6.36
N ALA A 34 -27.94 -15.51 -7.62
CA ALA A 34 -27.24 -16.59 -8.25
C ALA A 34 -26.03 -16.71 -7.35
N ASP A 35 -25.87 -17.91 -6.80
CA ASP A 35 -24.98 -18.17 -5.69
C ASP A 35 -23.70 -17.35 -5.84
N TYR A 36 -23.30 -16.69 -4.75
CA TYR A 36 -21.98 -16.09 -4.58
C TYR A 36 -20.83 -17.08 -4.90
N GLN A 37 -21.17 -18.35 -5.14
CA GLN A 37 -20.39 -19.45 -5.68
C GLN A 37 -20.13 -19.40 -7.22
N GLU A 38 -20.02 -18.24 -7.87
CA GLU A 38 -18.94 -18.14 -8.87
C GLU A 38 -17.63 -18.15 -8.05
N GLN A 39 -17.25 -19.36 -7.61
CA GLN A 39 -16.36 -19.62 -6.50
C GLN A 39 -14.96 -19.10 -6.82
N LEU A 40 -14.54 -18.07 -6.08
CA LEU A 40 -13.13 -17.83 -5.88
C LEU A 40 -12.51 -19.11 -5.30
N CYS A 41 -11.70 -19.76 -6.11
CA CYS A 41 -11.06 -21.01 -5.77
C CYS A 41 -9.61 -20.76 -5.33
N PRO A 42 -9.01 -21.69 -4.57
CA PRO A 42 -7.62 -21.57 -4.15
C PRO A 42 -6.63 -21.38 -5.31
N SER A 43 -6.93 -21.94 -6.48
CA SER A 43 -6.07 -21.86 -7.65
C SER A 43 -6.07 -20.49 -8.34
N HIS A 44 -6.93 -19.54 -7.95
CA HIS A 44 -6.82 -18.15 -8.37
C HIS A 44 -5.67 -17.39 -7.68
N VAL A 45 -4.92 -18.06 -6.79
CA VAL A 45 -3.82 -17.46 -6.02
C VAL A 45 -2.48 -18.00 -6.51
N LEU A 46 -1.52 -17.10 -6.72
CA LEU A 46 -0.10 -17.43 -6.85
C LEU A 46 0.66 -16.90 -5.62
N VAL A 47 1.32 -17.80 -4.90
CA VAL A 47 2.17 -17.51 -3.75
C VAL A 47 3.62 -17.34 -4.22
N LEU A 48 4.18 -16.16 -3.97
CA LEU A 48 5.57 -15.82 -4.27
C LEU A 48 6.39 -15.91 -2.99
N TYR A 49 7.53 -16.61 -3.04
CA TYR A 49 8.47 -16.70 -1.92
C TYR A 49 9.90 -16.44 -2.39
N ASN A 50 10.76 -16.03 -1.46
CA ASN A 50 12.17 -15.80 -1.72
C ASN A 50 12.92 -17.14 -1.62
N ALA A 51 13.31 -17.73 -2.75
CA ALA A 51 14.05 -18.99 -2.84
C ALA A 51 15.51 -18.89 -2.37
N ASP A 52 16.04 -17.68 -2.21
CA ASP A 52 17.40 -17.41 -1.74
C ASP A 52 17.45 -17.06 -0.24
N TRP A 53 16.33 -17.19 0.48
CA TRP A 53 16.21 -16.80 1.87
C TRP A 53 17.02 -17.72 2.78
N ARG A 54 17.95 -17.13 3.55
CA ARG A 54 18.89 -17.93 4.36
C ARG A 54 18.53 -18.02 5.84
N SER A 55 17.69 -17.11 6.35
CA SER A 55 17.32 -17.14 7.77
C SER A 55 16.42 -18.33 8.10
N ARG A 56 16.58 -18.83 9.31
CA ARG A 56 15.84 -19.96 9.86
C ARG A 56 15.37 -19.65 11.26
N HIS A 57 14.07 -19.75 11.48
CA HIS A 57 13.48 -19.64 12.79
C HIS A 57 13.63 -20.97 13.55
N PRO A 58 14.06 -20.99 14.83
CA PRO A 58 14.33 -22.24 15.56
C PRO A 58 13.15 -23.22 15.69
N LEU A 59 11.92 -22.73 15.60
CA LEU A 59 10.69 -23.54 15.67
C LEU A 59 10.21 -24.06 14.33
N ILE A 60 10.74 -23.56 13.22
CA ILE A 60 10.41 -24.06 11.90
C ILE A 60 11.34 -25.23 11.62
N GLU A 61 10.77 -26.36 11.18
CA GLU A 61 11.55 -27.55 10.82
C GLU A 61 12.50 -27.28 9.64
N ALA A 62 13.36 -28.24 9.31
CA ALA A 62 14.45 -28.08 8.35
C ALA A 62 13.97 -27.52 6.99
N GLY A 63 14.07 -26.21 6.82
CA GLY A 63 13.65 -25.46 5.63
C GLY A 63 14.04 -24.00 5.75
N GLN A 64 13.93 -23.24 4.65
CA GLN A 64 14.04 -21.78 4.72
C GLN A 64 12.70 -21.19 5.15
N ASP A 65 12.74 -20.12 5.96
CA ASP A 65 11.53 -19.52 6.52
C ASP A 65 10.52 -19.06 5.45
N SER A 66 11.01 -18.46 4.36
CA SER A 66 10.15 -17.95 3.28
C SER A 66 9.36 -19.07 2.58
N LEU A 67 10.01 -20.19 2.29
CA LEU A 67 9.36 -21.37 1.72
C LEU A 67 8.36 -21.97 2.70
N ALA A 68 8.74 -22.10 3.97
CA ALA A 68 7.86 -22.67 5.00
C ALA A 68 6.55 -21.88 5.14
N VAL A 69 6.61 -20.54 5.12
CA VAL A 69 5.42 -19.67 5.12
C VAL A 69 4.56 -19.90 3.87
N ALA A 70 5.20 -20.00 2.69
CA ALA A 70 4.48 -20.20 1.43
C ALA A 70 3.81 -21.58 1.34
N GLU A 71 4.51 -22.65 1.73
CA GLU A 71 3.97 -24.01 1.81
C GLU A 71 2.86 -24.11 2.86
N HIS A 72 3.00 -23.42 3.99
CA HIS A 72 1.95 -23.33 5.00
C HIS A 72 0.70 -22.66 4.43
N TYR A 73 0.84 -21.56 3.68
CA TYR A 73 -0.28 -20.93 2.98
C TYR A 73 -0.96 -21.88 2.00
N VAL A 74 -0.19 -22.53 1.12
CA VAL A 74 -0.71 -23.51 0.15
C VAL A 74 -1.46 -24.62 0.87
N ARG A 75 -0.87 -25.19 1.93
CA ARG A 75 -1.49 -26.26 2.72
C ARG A 75 -2.81 -25.79 3.33
N MET A 76 -2.81 -24.65 4.03
CA MET A 76 -3.99 -24.14 4.75
C MET A 76 -5.10 -23.64 3.82
N ARG A 77 -4.79 -23.34 2.55
CA ARG A 77 -5.76 -22.90 1.54
C ARG A 77 -6.09 -23.95 0.48
N THR A 78 -5.49 -25.13 0.54
CA THR A 78 -5.90 -26.24 -0.34
C THR A 78 -7.34 -26.62 -0.01
N ASP A 79 -8.19 -26.72 -1.02
CA ASP A 79 -9.54 -27.24 -0.85
C ASP A 79 -9.47 -28.76 -0.63
N PRO A 80 -9.87 -29.28 0.55
CA PRO A 80 -9.91 -30.71 0.83
C PRO A 80 -10.70 -31.52 -0.20
N ALA A 81 -11.81 -30.97 -0.68
CA ALA A 81 -12.79 -31.73 -1.44
C ALA A 81 -12.33 -31.92 -2.89
N SER A 82 -11.87 -30.85 -3.54
CA SER A 82 -11.38 -30.89 -4.91
C SER A 82 -9.87 -31.16 -5.05
N GLY A 83 -9.09 -30.94 -3.99
CA GLY A 83 -7.63 -30.92 -4.04
C GLY A 83 -7.07 -29.67 -4.74
N GLU A 84 -7.92 -28.73 -5.12
CA GLU A 84 -7.52 -27.48 -5.74
C GLU A 84 -6.73 -26.63 -4.75
N LYS A 85 -5.59 -26.07 -5.18
CA LYS A 85 -4.65 -25.39 -4.31
C LYS A 85 -4.04 -24.16 -4.96
N PRO A 86 -3.51 -23.21 -4.18
CA PRO A 86 -2.72 -22.11 -4.72
C PRO A 86 -1.49 -22.62 -5.47
N TYR A 87 -1.09 -21.87 -6.49
CA TYR A 87 0.19 -22.06 -7.16
C TYR A 87 1.30 -21.45 -6.30
N ILE A 88 2.52 -21.97 -6.43
CA ILE A 88 3.69 -21.50 -5.67
C ILE A 88 4.87 -21.28 -6.62
N LEU A 89 5.56 -20.15 -6.47
CA LEU A 89 6.75 -19.80 -7.24
C LEU A 89 7.84 -19.25 -6.33
N GLY A 90 9.02 -19.87 -6.41
CA GLY A 90 10.23 -19.40 -5.75
C GLY A 90 10.99 -18.42 -6.63
N LEU A 91 11.19 -17.21 -6.15
CA LEU A 91 11.99 -16.18 -6.80
C LEU A 91 13.44 -16.30 -6.34
N SER A 92 14.36 -16.36 -7.30
CA SER A 92 15.80 -16.41 -7.06
C SER A 92 16.49 -15.38 -7.94
N CYS A 93 17.53 -14.73 -7.41
CA CYS A 93 18.24 -13.64 -8.03
C CYS A 93 19.75 -13.73 -7.74
N GLY A 94 20.54 -13.84 -8.81
CA GLY A 94 22.00 -13.86 -8.74
C GLY A 94 22.63 -15.23 -9.04
N ALA A 95 23.93 -15.22 -9.32
CA ALA A 95 24.71 -16.44 -9.53
C ALA A 95 24.99 -17.15 -8.19
N ALA A 96 25.11 -18.48 -8.23
CA ALA A 96 25.38 -19.30 -7.06
C ALA A 96 26.56 -18.75 -6.23
N GLY A 97 26.29 -18.39 -4.97
CA GLY A 97 27.29 -17.91 -4.02
C GLY A 97 27.36 -16.40 -3.78
N MET A 98 26.62 -15.58 -4.54
CA MET A 98 26.43 -14.15 -4.21
C MET A 98 25.22 -13.95 -3.27
N ASP A 99 25.22 -12.85 -2.52
CA ASP A 99 24.06 -12.46 -1.72
C ASP A 99 22.97 -11.92 -2.66
N SER A 100 21.85 -12.63 -2.69
CA SER A 100 20.69 -12.25 -3.51
C SER A 100 20.12 -10.91 -3.04
N PRO A 101 19.85 -9.95 -3.96
CA PRO A 101 19.21 -8.69 -3.59
C PRO A 101 17.77 -8.89 -3.08
N LEU A 102 17.15 -10.06 -3.32
CA LEU A 102 15.85 -10.42 -2.74
C LEU A 102 15.87 -10.53 -1.20
N ASN A 103 17.05 -10.73 -0.59
CA ASN A 103 17.19 -10.85 0.87
C ASN A 103 17.16 -9.49 1.60
N SER A 104 16.88 -8.39 0.90
CA SER A 104 16.86 -7.04 1.46
C SER A 104 15.43 -6.53 1.66
N ASP A 105 15.22 -5.62 2.63
CA ASP A 105 13.91 -4.99 2.88
C ASP A 105 13.43 -4.16 1.68
N HIS A 106 14.36 -3.61 0.90
CA HIS A 106 14.12 -2.87 -0.33
C HIS A 106 15.00 -3.46 -1.43
N LEU A 107 14.39 -3.92 -2.52
CA LEU A 107 15.11 -4.48 -3.66
C LEU A 107 16.02 -3.40 -4.24
N GLN A 108 17.32 -3.57 -4.02
CA GLN A 108 18.33 -2.60 -4.46
C GLN A 108 18.48 -2.66 -5.97
N GLU A 109 18.66 -1.50 -6.57
CA GLU A 109 18.84 -1.33 -8.01
C GLU A 109 20.29 -0.90 -8.29
N THR A 110 20.79 -1.24 -9.47
CA THR A 110 22.16 -0.90 -9.89
C THR A 110 22.26 0.52 -10.45
N SER A 111 21.17 1.05 -11.00
CA SER A 111 21.05 2.43 -11.46
C SER A 111 19.96 3.20 -10.69
N SER A 112 20.10 4.53 -10.69
CA SER A 112 19.15 5.47 -10.10
C SER A 112 19.17 6.84 -10.79
N ASP A 113 19.76 6.91 -11.99
CA ASP A 113 20.05 8.16 -12.68
C ASP A 113 18.82 8.74 -13.42
N ASN A 114 17.73 7.98 -13.47
CA ASN A 114 16.52 8.27 -14.21
C ASN A 114 15.23 8.09 -13.41
N SER A 115 15.28 8.34 -12.11
CA SER A 115 14.13 8.19 -11.20
C SER A 115 12.88 8.99 -11.61
N CYS A 116 13.03 9.98 -12.48
CA CYS A 116 11.96 10.82 -13.02
C CYS A 116 11.46 10.42 -14.43
N GLY A 117 12.07 9.43 -15.08
CA GLY A 117 11.72 8.92 -16.41
C GLY A 117 12.01 9.88 -17.57
N VAL A 118 12.90 10.86 -17.40
CA VAL A 118 13.23 11.85 -18.44
C VAL A 118 14.73 12.14 -18.54
N VAL A 119 15.18 12.37 -19.77
CA VAL A 119 16.56 12.78 -20.10
C VAL A 119 16.57 14.02 -20.97
N TYR A 120 17.68 14.75 -20.94
CA TYR A 120 17.93 15.92 -21.76
C TYR A 120 19.06 15.63 -22.75
N GLN A 121 18.80 15.83 -24.03
CA GLN A 121 19.81 15.62 -25.08
C GLN A 121 19.77 16.78 -26.09
N PRO A 122 20.60 17.82 -25.90
CA PRO A 122 20.66 18.93 -26.83
C PRO A 122 21.35 18.52 -28.15
N PRO A 123 21.11 19.26 -29.24
CA PRO A 123 21.77 19.01 -30.52
C PRO A 123 23.29 18.97 -30.37
N GLY A 124 23.92 17.92 -30.92
CA GLY A 124 25.37 17.72 -30.84
C GLY A 124 25.88 17.05 -29.57
N ALA A 125 25.03 16.80 -28.57
CA ALA A 125 25.41 15.98 -27.42
C ALA A 125 25.56 14.50 -27.82
N ALA A 126 26.71 13.92 -27.48
CA ALA A 126 26.98 12.52 -27.75
C ALA A 126 26.15 11.57 -26.88
N LEU A 127 25.82 11.98 -25.65
CA LEU A 127 25.06 11.23 -24.68
C LEU A 127 23.99 12.12 -24.02
N PRO A 128 22.83 11.56 -23.64
CA PRO A 128 21.84 12.27 -22.84
C PRO A 128 22.35 12.56 -21.41
N GLU A 129 21.80 13.60 -20.79
CA GLU A 129 22.00 13.99 -19.39
C GLU A 129 20.71 13.76 -18.58
N SER A 130 20.80 13.58 -17.26
CA SER A 130 19.60 13.43 -16.41
C SER A 130 18.80 14.73 -16.36
N ALA A 131 17.51 14.67 -16.70
CA ALA A 131 16.62 15.83 -16.67
C ALA A 131 15.82 15.94 -15.36
N CYS A 132 16.07 15.08 -14.38
CA CYS A 132 15.30 15.03 -13.13
C CYS A 132 15.40 16.31 -12.30
N ALA A 133 16.52 17.04 -12.33
CA ALA A 133 16.63 18.31 -11.62
C ALA A 133 16.34 19.53 -12.51
N MET A 134 16.06 19.32 -13.80
CA MET A 134 15.89 20.41 -14.76
C MET A 134 14.53 21.09 -14.59
N ARG A 135 14.57 22.42 -14.55
CA ARG A 135 13.39 23.27 -14.40
C ARG A 135 12.77 23.60 -15.76
N ASP A 136 11.46 23.81 -15.78
CA ASP A 136 10.79 24.42 -16.93
C ASP A 136 11.42 25.77 -17.23
N SER A 137 12.28 25.78 -18.23
CA SER A 137 13.12 26.93 -18.53
C SER A 137 12.43 27.89 -19.50
N ARG A 138 11.24 27.58 -20.04
CA ARG A 138 10.54 28.41 -21.05
C ARG A 138 10.42 29.87 -20.63
N LEU A 139 10.31 30.12 -19.34
CA LEU A 139 10.25 31.44 -18.74
C LEU A 139 11.57 31.75 -18.03
N VAL A 140 12.27 32.78 -18.51
CA VAL A 140 13.31 33.46 -17.74
C VAL A 140 12.60 34.38 -16.78
N GLU A 141 12.88 34.18 -15.49
CA GLU A 141 12.25 34.94 -14.44
C GLU A 141 13.27 35.36 -13.39
N VAL A 142 13.27 36.66 -13.08
CA VAL A 142 14.17 37.26 -12.09
C VAL A 142 13.31 38.04 -11.12
N ALA A 143 13.24 37.57 -9.88
CA ALA A 143 12.64 38.29 -8.76
C ALA A 143 13.75 38.79 -7.83
N LEU A 144 13.73 40.07 -7.50
CA LEU A 144 14.63 40.59 -6.48
C LEU A 144 14.11 40.16 -5.10
N PRO A 145 14.93 39.51 -4.25
CA PRO A 145 14.44 39.01 -2.99
C PRO A 145 14.07 40.16 -2.04
N GLY A 146 13.10 39.90 -1.16
CA GLY A 146 12.78 40.83 -0.08
C GLY A 146 13.97 40.98 0.86
N THR A 147 14.52 42.19 0.96
CA THR A 147 15.67 42.52 1.79
C THR A 147 15.37 43.73 2.66
N ASP A 148 15.96 43.77 3.85
CA ASP A 148 15.83 44.93 4.76
C ASP A 148 16.41 46.22 4.15
N THR A 149 17.35 46.04 3.23
CA THR A 149 17.89 47.12 2.39
C THR A 149 17.14 47.17 1.05
N PRO A 150 16.66 48.34 0.60
CA PRO A 150 16.05 48.49 -0.71
C PRO A 150 17.07 48.34 -1.85
N TRP A 151 16.63 47.77 -2.98
CA TRP A 151 17.43 47.61 -4.20
C TRP A 151 17.58 48.92 -4.99
N ASP A 152 18.76 49.20 -5.53
CA ASP A 152 18.96 50.27 -6.52
C ASP A 152 18.65 49.76 -7.93
N LEU A 153 17.37 49.87 -8.30
CA LEU A 153 16.87 49.44 -9.61
C LEU A 153 17.54 50.15 -10.80
N SER A 154 18.23 51.28 -10.59
CA SER A 154 18.97 51.96 -11.66
C SER A 154 20.24 51.21 -12.09
N THR A 155 20.69 50.26 -11.28
CA THR A 155 21.87 49.40 -11.55
C THR A 155 21.49 48.01 -12.06
N LEU A 156 20.19 47.73 -12.13
CA LEU A 156 19.65 46.42 -12.43
C LEU A 156 19.79 46.08 -13.91
N ARG A 157 20.51 44.99 -14.18
CA ARG A 157 20.71 44.45 -15.53
C ARG A 157 20.33 42.97 -15.54
N VAL A 158 19.59 42.56 -16.57
CA VAL A 158 19.24 41.15 -16.84
C VAL A 158 19.61 40.86 -18.29
N TRP A 159 20.36 39.79 -18.52
CA TRP A 159 20.83 39.43 -19.86
C TRP A 159 20.94 37.92 -20.04
N LEU A 160 20.97 37.49 -21.29
CA LEU A 160 21.17 36.11 -21.69
C LEU A 160 22.53 35.97 -22.35
N GLU A 161 23.27 34.93 -22.00
CA GLU A 161 24.56 34.60 -22.60
C GLU A 161 24.51 33.21 -23.23
N GLN A 162 24.92 33.12 -24.50
CA GLN A 162 25.12 31.85 -25.19
C GLN A 162 26.53 31.79 -25.75
N THR A 163 27.23 30.69 -25.45
CA THR A 163 28.55 30.41 -26.02
C THR A 163 28.40 29.36 -27.13
N THR A 164 28.78 29.70 -28.35
CA THR A 164 28.79 28.78 -29.50
C THR A 164 30.19 28.73 -30.09
N GLY A 165 30.95 27.67 -29.78
CA GLY A 165 32.38 27.62 -30.12
C GLY A 165 33.17 28.67 -29.33
N GLU A 166 33.88 29.56 -30.04
CA GLU A 166 34.61 30.69 -29.43
C GLU A 166 33.78 31.99 -29.35
N GLU A 167 32.58 32.02 -29.96
CA GLU A 167 31.74 33.23 -29.97
C GLU A 167 30.80 33.28 -28.76
N LEU A 168 30.82 34.41 -28.05
CA LEU A 168 29.87 34.76 -27.00
C LEU A 168 28.80 35.69 -27.56
N SER A 169 27.55 35.22 -27.59
CA SER A 169 26.38 36.03 -27.90
C SER A 169 25.73 36.49 -26.60
N GLU A 170 25.55 37.81 -26.45
CA GLU A 170 24.90 38.43 -25.30
C GLU A 170 23.64 39.19 -25.73
N VAL A 171 22.52 38.95 -25.05
CA VAL A 171 21.26 39.68 -25.27
C VAL A 171 20.80 40.30 -23.96
N VAL A 172 20.91 41.62 -23.83
CA VAL A 172 20.44 42.36 -22.64
C VAL A 172 18.93 42.52 -22.71
N LEU A 173 18.20 41.93 -21.77
CA LEU A 173 16.74 42.02 -21.70
C LEU A 173 16.28 43.26 -20.94
N VAL A 174 17.01 43.60 -19.87
CA VAL A 174 16.74 44.73 -18.99
C VAL A 174 18.02 45.47 -18.69
N ASP A 175 17.99 46.79 -18.81
CA ASP A 175 19.07 47.67 -18.37
C ASP A 175 18.48 48.82 -17.55
N ARG A 176 19.16 49.17 -16.45
CA ARG A 176 18.72 50.17 -15.46
C ARG A 176 17.27 50.00 -15.02
N GLY A 177 16.85 48.74 -14.84
CA GLY A 177 15.48 48.39 -14.44
C GLY A 177 14.41 48.70 -15.49
N GLN A 178 14.77 48.87 -16.76
CA GLN A 178 13.85 49.07 -17.88
C GLN A 178 13.96 47.94 -18.92
N SER A 179 12.80 47.51 -19.44
CA SER A 179 12.74 46.53 -20.51
C SER A 179 13.29 47.13 -21.81
N LEU A 180 14.24 46.44 -22.44
CA LEU A 180 14.75 46.79 -23.77
C LEU A 180 13.88 46.23 -24.91
N TYR A 181 12.98 45.29 -24.59
CA TYR A 181 12.05 44.66 -25.53
C TYR A 181 10.59 44.72 -25.06
N PRO A 182 9.94 45.89 -25.14
CA PRO A 182 8.54 46.06 -24.73
C PRO A 182 7.61 45.07 -25.43
N GLY A 183 6.73 44.41 -24.66
CA GLY A 183 5.80 43.39 -25.15
C GLY A 183 6.37 41.97 -25.22
N GLN A 184 7.70 41.81 -25.16
CA GLN A 184 8.37 40.50 -25.09
C GLN A 184 9.03 40.25 -23.72
N VAL A 185 9.42 41.33 -23.03
CA VAL A 185 9.93 41.32 -21.66
C VAL A 185 9.01 42.16 -20.77
N GLN A 186 8.42 41.52 -19.77
CA GLN A 186 7.56 42.15 -18.77
C GLN A 186 8.39 42.52 -17.53
N VAL A 187 8.33 43.79 -17.12
CA VAL A 187 8.95 44.29 -15.89
C VAL A 187 7.83 44.77 -14.95
N GLN A 188 7.69 44.13 -13.80
CA GLN A 188 6.80 44.56 -12.73
C GLN A 188 7.58 45.35 -11.69
N LYS A 189 7.15 46.59 -11.45
CA LYS A 189 7.80 47.52 -10.50
C LYS A 189 6.99 47.76 -9.22
N GLN A 190 5.77 47.24 -9.15
CA GLN A 190 4.88 47.39 -7.99
C GLN A 190 4.82 46.08 -7.21
N GLY A 191 5.10 46.14 -5.90
CA GLY A 191 5.26 44.96 -5.04
C GLY A 191 6.68 44.39 -5.14
N ASP A 192 6.80 43.06 -5.06
CA ASP A 192 8.07 42.38 -5.32
C ASP A 192 8.49 42.65 -6.78
N TRP A 193 9.70 43.17 -6.96
CA TRP A 193 10.19 43.53 -8.27
C TRP A 193 10.47 42.27 -9.08
N GLN A 194 10.05 42.27 -10.36
CA GLN A 194 10.08 41.07 -11.17
C GLN A 194 10.28 41.33 -12.67
N VAL A 195 11.10 40.49 -13.31
CA VAL A 195 11.21 40.38 -14.78
C VAL A 195 10.77 39.02 -15.27
N ARG A 196 9.98 39.01 -16.34
CA ARG A 196 9.61 37.78 -17.07
C ARG A 196 9.86 37.93 -18.56
N ALA A 197 10.46 36.91 -19.15
CA ALA A 197 10.66 36.83 -20.60
C ALA A 197 10.60 35.36 -21.06
N HIS A 198 10.10 35.12 -22.26
CA HIS A 198 10.28 33.81 -22.88
C HIS A 198 11.66 33.75 -23.53
N GLY A 199 12.65 33.14 -22.88
CA GLY A 199 14.05 33.25 -23.31
C GLY A 199 14.31 32.78 -24.75
N ARG A 200 13.52 31.80 -25.20
CA ARG A 200 13.54 31.28 -26.58
C ARG A 200 13.16 32.28 -27.68
N VAL A 201 12.56 33.42 -27.31
CA VAL A 201 12.31 34.53 -28.25
C VAL A 201 13.62 35.21 -28.66
N PHE A 202 14.65 35.13 -27.81
CA PHE A 202 15.90 35.85 -27.97
C PHE A 202 17.06 34.96 -28.41
N LEU A 203 17.18 33.76 -27.83
CA LEU A 203 18.26 32.81 -28.13
C LEU A 203 17.68 31.40 -28.31
N ALA A 204 18.20 30.66 -29.29
CA ALA A 204 17.85 29.26 -29.52
C ALA A 204 18.87 28.33 -28.84
N GLY A 205 18.44 27.18 -28.32
CA GLY A 205 19.34 26.22 -27.67
C GLY A 205 19.75 26.62 -26.25
N ARG A 206 20.91 26.14 -25.78
CA ARG A 206 21.40 26.35 -24.40
C ARG A 206 21.97 27.76 -24.23
N PHE A 207 21.50 28.46 -23.20
CA PHE A 207 22.05 29.76 -22.77
C PHE A 207 22.01 29.88 -21.24
N THR A 208 22.65 30.90 -20.70
CA THR A 208 22.63 31.25 -19.28
C THR A 208 21.91 32.57 -19.11
N ALA A 209 20.85 32.61 -18.31
CA ALA A 209 20.26 33.86 -17.86
C ALA A 209 21.09 34.39 -16.70
N LYS A 210 21.46 35.67 -16.75
CA LYS A 210 22.20 36.37 -15.71
C LYS A 210 21.47 37.63 -15.29
N ALA A 211 21.63 37.98 -14.03
CA ALA A 211 21.11 39.22 -13.47
C ALA A 211 22.11 39.81 -12.49
N GLN A 212 22.15 41.14 -12.40
CA GLN A 212 22.92 41.84 -11.37
C GLN A 212 22.17 43.08 -10.90
N CYS A 213 22.30 43.41 -9.62
CA CYS A 213 21.74 44.63 -9.03
C CYS A 213 22.58 45.05 -7.83
N GLN A 214 22.74 46.35 -7.62
CA GLN A 214 23.26 46.88 -6.37
C GLN A 214 22.13 47.09 -5.37
N ASP A 215 22.44 46.89 -4.09
CA ASP A 215 21.58 47.36 -3.01
C ASP A 215 21.84 48.85 -2.72
N ALA A 216 21.01 49.49 -1.89
CA ALA A 216 21.16 50.90 -1.55
C ALA A 216 22.44 51.23 -0.77
N GLN A 217 23.23 50.24 -0.34
CA GLN A 217 24.58 50.44 0.22
C GLN A 217 25.69 50.29 -0.83
N GLY A 218 25.34 49.98 -2.08
CA GLY A 218 26.28 49.82 -3.19
C GLY A 218 26.92 48.45 -3.28
N ALA A 219 26.48 47.45 -2.50
CA ALA A 219 26.97 46.09 -2.67
C ALA A 219 26.33 45.48 -3.92
N LEU A 220 27.16 44.92 -4.81
CA LEU A 220 26.72 44.26 -6.04
C LEU A 220 26.31 42.81 -5.73
N HIS A 221 25.13 42.43 -6.21
CA HIS A 221 24.62 41.06 -6.14
C HIS A 221 24.45 40.54 -7.56
N GLU A 222 24.94 39.33 -7.82
CA GLU A 222 24.90 38.68 -9.14
C GLU A 222 24.21 37.31 -9.03
N TRP A 223 23.42 36.98 -10.03
CA TRP A 223 22.69 35.71 -10.14
C TRP A 223 22.87 35.12 -11.54
N SER A 224 22.89 33.79 -11.63
CA SER A 224 22.91 33.09 -12.90
C SER A 224 22.11 31.80 -12.84
N ALA A 225 21.48 31.44 -13.96
CA ALA A 225 20.73 30.20 -14.11
C ALA A 225 20.87 29.67 -15.54
N ALA A 226 21.12 28.37 -15.68
CA ALA A 226 21.15 27.71 -16.98
C ALA A 226 19.72 27.56 -17.54
N TYR A 227 19.56 27.83 -18.83
CA TYR A 227 18.36 27.52 -19.60
C TYR A 227 18.54 26.19 -20.34
N HIS A 228 17.56 25.30 -20.16
CA HIS A 228 17.46 24.03 -20.88
C HIS A 228 16.22 24.07 -21.78
N ASP A 229 16.40 23.86 -23.09
CA ASP A 229 15.25 23.83 -24.00
C ASP A 229 14.43 22.55 -23.78
N PHE A 230 13.15 22.72 -23.43
CA PHE A 230 12.26 21.59 -23.16
C PHE A 230 12.05 20.70 -24.39
N GLU A 231 12.25 21.22 -25.60
CA GLU A 231 12.17 20.43 -26.85
C GLU A 231 13.27 19.37 -26.96
N HIS A 232 14.30 19.46 -26.11
CA HIS A 232 15.38 18.49 -26.02
C HIS A 232 15.25 17.58 -24.80
N VAL A 233 14.12 17.64 -24.09
CA VAL A 233 13.79 16.72 -23.00
C VAL A 233 12.86 15.65 -23.51
N PHE A 234 13.25 14.38 -23.31
CA PHE A 234 12.53 13.22 -23.81
C PHE A 234 12.24 12.24 -22.69
N PHE A 235 11.23 11.40 -22.90
CA PHE A 235 11.06 10.20 -22.08
C PHE A 235 12.28 9.29 -22.22
N SER A 236 12.68 8.68 -21.12
CA SER A 236 13.67 7.61 -21.14
C SER A 236 13.29 6.54 -20.14
N ALA A 237 13.46 5.29 -20.55
CA ALA A 237 13.38 4.14 -19.67
C ALA A 237 14.69 3.91 -18.89
N THR A 238 15.83 4.22 -19.50
CA THR A 238 17.15 3.74 -19.08
C THR A 238 18.12 4.83 -18.66
N GLY A 239 17.67 6.09 -18.61
CA GLY A 239 18.53 7.20 -18.22
C GLY A 239 19.75 7.45 -19.10
N PRO A 240 20.69 8.28 -18.60
CA PRO A 240 22.01 8.51 -19.19
C PRO A 240 22.92 7.29 -19.29
N ASP A 241 22.91 6.38 -18.31
CA ASP A 241 23.81 5.22 -18.28
C ASP A 241 23.35 4.05 -19.18
N GLY A 242 22.12 4.09 -19.69
CA GLY A 242 21.56 3.06 -20.55
C GLY A 242 21.02 1.84 -19.80
N VAL A 243 20.86 1.91 -18.48
CA VAL A 243 20.32 0.86 -17.60
C VAL A 243 19.00 1.33 -16.97
N GLN A 244 18.00 0.44 -16.89
CA GLN A 244 16.75 0.80 -16.21
C GLN A 244 16.97 0.90 -14.70
N ASP A 245 16.36 1.92 -14.08
CA ASP A 245 16.37 2.13 -12.64
C ASP A 245 15.63 1.03 -11.85
N ASP A 246 14.87 0.16 -12.52
CA ASP A 246 14.11 -0.96 -11.95
C ASP A 246 14.52 -2.33 -12.52
N GLN A 247 15.75 -2.43 -13.05
CA GLN A 247 16.25 -3.62 -13.73
C GLN A 247 16.20 -4.89 -12.86
N ASN A 248 16.56 -4.83 -11.59
CA ASN A 248 16.47 -5.99 -10.70
C ASN A 248 15.01 -6.37 -10.41
N SER A 249 14.09 -5.40 -10.32
CA SER A 249 12.66 -5.71 -10.25
C SER A 249 12.18 -6.49 -11.48
N LEU A 250 12.65 -6.13 -12.67
CA LEU A 250 12.34 -6.83 -13.91
C LEU A 250 12.96 -8.23 -13.94
N ASP A 251 14.26 -8.34 -13.69
CA ASP A 251 15.00 -9.59 -13.88
C ASP A 251 14.70 -10.62 -12.79
N CYS A 252 14.49 -10.17 -11.56
CA CYS A 252 14.40 -11.04 -10.39
C CYS A 252 12.98 -11.23 -9.87
N VAL A 253 12.01 -10.44 -10.34
CA VAL A 253 10.61 -10.56 -9.93
C VAL A 253 9.67 -10.66 -11.14
N GLU A 254 9.50 -9.59 -11.92
CA GLU A 254 8.47 -9.59 -12.97
C GLU A 254 8.73 -10.61 -14.07
N GLY A 255 9.96 -10.71 -14.55
CA GLY A 255 10.37 -11.66 -15.60
C GLY A 255 10.07 -13.11 -15.20
N PRO A 256 10.57 -13.59 -14.05
CA PRO A 256 10.25 -14.93 -13.54
C PRO A 256 8.74 -15.15 -13.33
N VAL A 257 8.02 -14.16 -12.81
CA VAL A 257 6.56 -14.27 -12.61
C VAL A 257 5.82 -14.36 -13.94
N LYS A 258 6.14 -13.49 -14.91
CA LYS A 258 5.56 -13.52 -16.27
C LYS A 258 5.85 -14.85 -16.96
N ALA A 259 7.10 -15.32 -16.91
CA ALA A 259 7.49 -16.61 -17.46
C ALA A 259 6.68 -17.76 -16.86
N PHE A 260 6.49 -17.77 -15.54
CA PHE A 260 5.66 -18.77 -14.87
C PHE A 260 4.19 -18.71 -15.29
N LEU A 261 3.61 -17.49 -15.36
CA LEU A 261 2.20 -17.27 -15.68
C LEU A 261 1.85 -17.57 -17.14
N GLU A 262 2.81 -17.43 -18.04
CA GLU A 262 2.67 -17.61 -19.49
C GLU A 262 3.12 -19.00 -19.98
N ASP A 263 3.74 -19.81 -19.12
CA ASP A 263 4.18 -21.15 -19.47
C ASP A 263 2.96 -22.07 -19.74
N PRO A 264 2.79 -22.60 -20.97
CA PRO A 264 1.74 -23.55 -21.27
C PRO A 264 1.79 -24.83 -20.43
N ALA A 265 2.95 -25.19 -19.86
CA ALA A 265 3.09 -26.34 -18.97
C ALA A 265 2.36 -26.14 -17.63
N HIS A 266 2.11 -24.89 -17.23
CA HIS A 266 1.35 -24.55 -16.02
C HIS A 266 -0.13 -24.22 -16.30
N ALA A 267 -0.56 -24.26 -17.56
CA ALA A 267 -1.92 -23.94 -17.95
C ALA A 267 -2.95 -24.86 -17.27
N ARG A 268 -4.17 -24.36 -17.12
CA ARG A 268 -5.33 -25.15 -16.67
C ARG A 268 -5.61 -26.29 -17.65
N PRO A 269 -6.31 -27.37 -17.23
CA PRO A 269 -6.62 -28.50 -18.11
C PRO A 269 -7.40 -28.12 -19.39
N ASP A 270 -8.07 -26.98 -19.40
CA ASP A 270 -8.79 -26.43 -20.56
C ASP A 270 -7.91 -25.57 -21.48
N GLY A 271 -6.62 -25.42 -21.17
CA GLY A 271 -5.66 -24.61 -21.92
C GLY A 271 -5.57 -23.15 -21.47
N THR A 272 -6.36 -22.72 -20.48
CA THR A 272 -6.29 -21.35 -19.95
C THR A 272 -4.94 -21.11 -19.27
N LEU A 273 -4.20 -20.09 -19.72
CA LEU A 273 -2.92 -19.71 -19.11
C LEU A 273 -3.14 -19.14 -17.70
N LEU A 274 -2.14 -19.30 -16.83
CA LEU A 274 -2.24 -18.78 -15.47
C LEU A 274 -2.34 -17.26 -15.42
N LYS A 275 -1.77 -16.53 -16.39
CA LYS A 275 -1.97 -15.08 -16.47
C LYS A 275 -3.46 -14.69 -16.55
N ASP A 276 -4.29 -15.51 -17.18
CA ASP A 276 -5.70 -15.22 -17.38
C ASP A 276 -6.56 -15.79 -16.23
N HIS A 277 -6.05 -16.80 -15.51
CA HIS A 277 -6.71 -17.47 -14.39
C HIS A 277 -6.42 -16.85 -13.01
N ILE A 278 -5.16 -16.51 -12.73
CA ILE A 278 -4.72 -15.98 -11.42
C ILE A 278 -5.27 -14.58 -11.21
N LEU A 279 -5.86 -14.33 -10.03
CA LEU A 279 -6.38 -13.03 -9.61
C LEU A 279 -5.52 -12.39 -8.53
N TYR A 280 -4.99 -13.20 -7.61
CA TYR A 280 -4.31 -12.73 -6.42
C TYR A 280 -2.85 -13.18 -6.38
N PHE A 281 -1.98 -12.24 -5.99
CA PHE A 281 -0.63 -12.56 -5.55
C PHE A 281 -0.55 -12.53 -4.04
N VAL A 282 0.05 -13.57 -3.47
CA VAL A 282 0.43 -13.62 -2.07
C VAL A 282 1.93 -13.51 -1.99
N VAL A 283 2.42 -12.41 -1.40
CA VAL A 283 3.85 -12.19 -1.21
C VAL A 283 4.23 -12.71 0.18
N ALA A 284 4.92 -13.84 0.22
CA ALA A 284 5.34 -14.46 1.47
C ALA A 284 6.48 -13.68 2.15
N TYR A 285 6.57 -13.85 3.46
CA TYR A 285 7.67 -13.36 4.31
C TYR A 285 9.04 -13.62 3.66
N GLY A 286 9.95 -12.66 3.76
CA GLY A 286 11.32 -12.75 3.26
C GLY A 286 11.55 -12.19 1.84
N LEU A 287 10.49 -11.82 1.11
CA LEU A 287 10.63 -11.01 -0.10
C LEU A 287 10.74 -9.51 0.24
N PRO A 288 11.38 -8.69 -0.62
CA PRO A 288 11.48 -7.25 -0.40
C PRO A 288 10.10 -6.61 -0.20
N ARG A 289 10.04 -5.62 0.68
CA ARG A 289 8.81 -4.85 0.95
C ARG A 289 8.58 -3.75 -0.08
N THR A 290 9.68 -3.19 -0.57
CA THR A 290 9.64 -2.10 -1.56
C THR A 290 10.57 -2.35 -2.73
N VAL A 291 10.22 -1.79 -3.88
CA VAL A 291 10.98 -1.82 -5.13
C VAL A 291 10.98 -0.43 -5.77
N GLN A 292 11.77 -0.24 -6.82
CA GLN A 292 11.63 0.94 -7.67
C GLN A 292 10.31 0.87 -8.45
N ALA A 293 9.60 1.99 -8.49
CA ALA A 293 8.37 2.14 -9.26
C ALA A 293 8.66 2.13 -10.77
N PRO A 294 7.69 1.71 -11.61
CA PRO A 294 7.92 1.62 -13.05
C PRO A 294 8.22 2.99 -13.63
N LEU A 295 9.23 3.06 -14.49
CA LEU A 295 9.64 4.20 -15.33
C LEU A 295 8.78 5.46 -15.19
N GLY A 296 9.28 6.43 -14.43
CA GLY A 296 8.62 7.71 -14.27
C GLY A 296 7.42 7.70 -13.31
N ILE A 297 6.94 6.55 -12.82
CA ILE A 297 6.04 6.50 -11.65
C ILE A 297 6.82 6.90 -10.43
N ALA A 298 6.40 7.99 -9.82
CA ALA A 298 7.06 8.49 -8.63
C ALA A 298 6.05 8.71 -7.51
N CYS A 299 6.11 7.85 -6.51
CA CYS A 299 5.25 7.92 -5.35
C CYS A 299 5.67 9.08 -4.44
N GLY A 300 5.03 10.24 -4.60
CA GLY A 300 5.18 11.34 -3.65
C GLY A 300 6.30 12.33 -3.95
N ILE A 301 6.70 12.54 -5.21
CA ILE A 301 7.67 13.60 -5.54
C ILE A 301 7.05 15.01 -5.37
N ASN A 302 7.78 15.95 -4.75
CA ASN A 302 7.52 17.39 -4.80
C ASN A 302 8.81 18.24 -4.66
N ASP A 303 8.63 19.56 -4.65
CA ASP A 303 9.68 20.57 -4.82
C ASP A 303 10.44 21.02 -3.55
N LYS A 304 10.22 20.50 -2.33
CA LYS A 304 11.14 20.70 -1.19
C LYS A 304 10.84 19.90 0.08
N LEU A 305 11.94 19.51 0.73
CA LEU A 305 12.17 18.81 2.01
C LEU A 305 11.11 17.78 2.36
N ARG A 306 11.57 16.50 2.38
CA ARG A 306 10.84 15.24 2.44
C ARG A 306 10.70 14.59 1.04
N ASP A 307 11.83 14.33 0.38
CA ASP A 307 11.87 13.48 -0.82
C ASP A 307 11.38 12.06 -0.46
N HIS A 308 10.34 11.59 -1.14
CA HIS A 308 9.72 10.27 -0.91
C HIS A 308 10.32 9.18 -1.80
N GLY A 309 11.19 9.56 -2.75
CA GLY A 309 11.79 8.67 -3.72
C GLY A 309 10.79 8.09 -4.71
N SER A 310 11.29 7.27 -5.61
CA SER A 310 10.53 6.48 -6.58
C SER A 310 10.18 5.09 -6.03
N PHE A 311 10.19 4.89 -4.71
CA PHE A 311 9.93 3.59 -4.12
C PHE A 311 8.44 3.32 -3.98
N ILE A 312 8.05 2.08 -4.28
CA ILE A 312 6.68 1.59 -4.18
C ILE A 312 6.64 0.26 -3.41
N ASP A 313 5.47 -0.09 -2.85
CA ASP A 313 5.20 -1.45 -2.37
C ASP A 313 5.42 -2.49 -3.49
N LEU A 314 6.11 -3.58 -3.18
CA LEU A 314 6.33 -4.67 -4.14
C LEU A 314 5.01 -5.28 -4.63
N GLY A 315 4.02 -5.42 -3.75
CA GLY A 315 2.69 -5.93 -4.12
C GLY A 315 1.95 -5.01 -5.09
N GLN A 316 2.05 -3.70 -4.89
CA GLN A 316 1.50 -2.71 -5.81
C GLN A 316 2.19 -2.73 -7.18
N ARG A 317 3.51 -2.98 -7.22
CA ARG A 317 4.24 -3.20 -8.48
C ARG A 317 3.70 -4.44 -9.22
N LEU A 318 3.55 -5.57 -8.51
CA LEU A 318 2.98 -6.80 -9.08
C LEU A 318 1.54 -6.61 -9.58
N GLN A 319 0.73 -5.82 -8.88
CA GLN A 319 -0.66 -5.52 -9.24
C GLN A 319 -0.79 -4.86 -10.63
N ILE A 320 0.19 -4.05 -11.04
CA ILE A 320 0.20 -3.34 -12.33
C ILE A 320 1.15 -3.95 -13.37
N MET A 321 1.70 -5.14 -13.13
CA MET A 321 2.74 -5.78 -13.96
C MET A 321 2.33 -6.00 -15.45
N TYR A 322 1.03 -6.20 -15.71
CA TYR A 322 0.45 -6.33 -17.06
C TYR A 322 -0.38 -5.10 -17.45
N TYR A 323 -0.36 -4.06 -16.64
CA TYR A 323 -1.10 -2.84 -16.91
C TYR A 323 -0.38 -2.06 -18.01
N ASP A 324 -1.11 -1.60 -19.02
CA ASP A 324 -0.58 -0.79 -20.12
C ASP A 324 -0.43 0.67 -19.64
N VAL A 325 0.61 0.90 -18.83
CA VAL A 325 0.91 2.18 -18.18
C VAL A 325 1.18 3.26 -19.24
N ASP A 326 1.83 2.89 -20.34
CA ASP A 326 2.18 3.78 -21.45
C ASP A 326 0.92 4.33 -22.14
N SER A 327 -0.13 3.52 -22.31
CA SER A 327 -1.40 3.97 -22.92
C SER A 327 -2.12 5.07 -22.14
N LEU A 328 -1.93 5.14 -20.81
CA LEU A 328 -2.64 6.10 -19.96
C LEU A 328 -2.07 7.52 -20.06
N HIS A 329 -0.78 7.63 -20.31
CA HIS A 329 -0.05 8.88 -20.23
C HIS A 329 0.71 9.07 -21.54
N ARG A 330 0.12 9.87 -22.45
CA ARG A 330 0.75 10.25 -23.73
C ARG A 330 2.20 10.63 -23.48
N GLU A 331 3.11 10.13 -24.34
CA GLU A 331 4.58 10.25 -24.32
C GLU A 331 5.15 11.69 -24.36
N GLN A 332 4.37 12.72 -23.99
CA GLN A 332 4.84 14.11 -23.96
C GLN A 332 5.32 14.51 -22.58
N VAL A 333 6.61 14.87 -22.48
CA VAL A 333 7.20 15.40 -21.25
C VAL A 333 6.45 16.67 -20.90
N GLN A 334 6.06 16.82 -19.63
CA GLN A 334 5.34 18.00 -19.18
C GLN A 334 6.10 18.71 -18.06
N PRO A 335 6.15 20.05 -18.08
CA PRO A 335 6.58 20.81 -16.92
C PRO A 335 5.53 20.64 -15.83
N MET A 336 5.92 20.06 -14.70
CA MET A 336 5.01 19.76 -13.60
C MET A 336 5.41 20.42 -12.30
N ARG A 337 4.40 21.06 -11.69
CA ARG A 337 4.41 21.56 -10.32
C ARG A 337 3.72 20.54 -9.42
N PHE A 338 4.31 20.29 -8.25
CA PHE A 338 3.78 19.32 -7.27
C PHE A 338 3.21 19.97 -6.01
N THR A 339 3.56 21.22 -5.71
CA THR A 339 2.90 21.99 -4.65
C THR A 339 1.73 22.81 -5.22
N PRO A 340 0.46 22.60 -4.83
CA PRO A 340 -0.63 23.48 -5.24
C PRO A 340 -0.40 24.90 -4.71
N LEU A 341 -0.72 25.94 -5.50
CA LEU A 341 -0.74 27.33 -5.05
C LEU A 341 -1.68 27.42 -3.83
N ARG A 342 -1.15 27.67 -2.63
CA ARG A 342 -1.93 27.81 -1.39
C ARG A 342 -2.69 29.14 -1.35
N SER A 343 -2.32 30.08 -2.23
CA SER A 343 -2.98 31.36 -2.41
C SER A 343 -2.70 31.89 -3.82
N PRO A 344 -3.61 32.67 -4.43
CA PRO A 344 -3.32 33.47 -5.64
C PRO A 344 -2.15 34.45 -5.47
N ALA A 345 -1.77 34.74 -4.22
CA ALA A 345 -0.66 35.61 -3.84
C ALA A 345 0.64 34.85 -3.51
N GLU A 346 0.65 33.51 -3.52
CA GLU A 346 1.93 32.79 -3.48
C GLU A 346 2.73 33.11 -4.74
N PRO A 347 4.07 33.19 -4.65
CA PRO A 347 4.88 33.40 -5.82
C PRO A 347 4.51 32.34 -6.86
N LEU A 348 4.14 32.82 -8.05
CA LEU A 348 3.88 31.99 -9.23
C LEU A 348 5.10 31.08 -9.57
N PHE A 349 6.24 31.29 -8.89
CA PHE A 349 7.50 30.57 -8.93
C PHE A 349 7.55 29.48 -7.87
N SER A 350 6.99 28.35 -8.24
CA SER A 350 7.39 27.05 -7.70
C SER A 350 8.43 26.43 -8.60
N ASP A 351 9.26 25.56 -8.05
CA ASP A 351 10.21 24.78 -8.83
C ASP A 351 9.40 23.79 -9.71
N THR A 352 9.17 24.16 -10.97
CA THR A 352 8.47 23.33 -11.96
C THR A 352 9.52 22.50 -12.67
N PHE A 353 9.46 21.18 -12.57
CA PHE A 353 10.46 20.31 -13.16
C PHE A 353 9.91 19.56 -14.37
N PHE A 354 10.79 19.19 -15.30
CA PHE A 354 10.42 18.29 -16.39
C PHE A 354 10.21 16.88 -15.86
N ARG A 355 9.03 16.32 -16.11
CA ARG A 355 8.64 15.00 -15.60
C ARG A 355 7.72 14.30 -16.60
N THR A 356 7.67 12.98 -16.50
CA THR A 356 6.63 12.19 -17.15
C THR A 356 5.31 12.37 -16.41
N PRO A 357 4.14 12.36 -17.07
CA PRO A 357 2.85 12.39 -16.38
C PRO A 357 2.63 11.19 -15.44
N LEU A 358 3.42 10.13 -15.61
CA LEU A 358 3.51 8.98 -14.70
C LEU A 358 4.06 9.35 -13.33
N ALA A 359 4.72 10.50 -13.15
CA ALA A 359 5.25 10.95 -11.85
C ALA A 359 4.17 11.21 -10.79
N ARG A 360 2.89 11.02 -11.14
CA ARG A 360 1.76 11.01 -10.22
C ARG A 360 1.24 9.59 -10.08
N PRO A 361 0.79 9.19 -8.89
CA PRO A 361 0.15 7.89 -8.70
C PRO A 361 -1.01 7.73 -9.68
N LEU A 362 -1.25 6.51 -10.16
CA LEU A 362 -2.34 6.25 -11.09
C LEU A 362 -3.68 6.49 -10.37
N TRP A 363 -4.39 7.54 -10.77
CA TRP A 363 -5.64 7.97 -10.16
C TRP A 363 -6.61 8.56 -11.18
N GLY A 364 -7.91 8.33 -10.98
CA GLY A 364 -8.96 8.89 -11.81
C GLY A 364 -9.97 7.86 -12.31
N PRO A 365 -11.03 8.32 -12.99
CA PRO A 365 -12.08 7.44 -13.50
C PRO A 365 -11.54 6.33 -14.41
N GLY A 366 -11.90 5.09 -14.11
CA GLY A 366 -11.51 3.91 -14.90
C GLY A 366 -10.10 3.38 -14.64
N ILE A 367 -9.24 4.10 -13.90
CA ILE A 367 -7.88 3.64 -13.60
C ILE A 367 -7.88 2.28 -12.91
N ASN A 368 -8.74 2.11 -11.91
CA ASN A 368 -9.08 0.80 -11.35
C ASN A 368 -10.49 0.41 -11.86
N PRO A 369 -10.61 -0.55 -12.80
CA PRO A 369 -11.90 -0.99 -13.32
C PRO A 369 -12.84 -1.62 -12.28
N PHE A 370 -12.29 -2.05 -11.14
CA PHE A 370 -13.02 -2.73 -10.07
C PHE A 370 -13.35 -1.82 -8.89
N VAL A 371 -13.05 -0.53 -8.99
CA VAL A 371 -13.33 0.44 -7.94
C VAL A 371 -14.84 0.55 -7.69
N HIS A 372 -15.23 0.65 -6.43
CA HIS A 372 -16.64 0.84 -6.09
C HIS A 372 -17.14 2.21 -6.61
N PRO A 373 -18.28 2.28 -7.32
CA PRO A 373 -18.74 3.52 -7.97
C PRO A 373 -19.11 4.65 -6.99
N ARG A 374 -19.43 4.29 -5.74
CA ARG A 374 -19.72 5.24 -4.64
C ARG A 374 -18.56 5.47 -3.67
N LEU A 375 -17.36 5.03 -4.01
CA LEU A 375 -16.18 5.17 -3.15
C LEU A 375 -15.96 6.63 -2.73
N TYR A 376 -15.80 6.85 -1.42
CA TYR A 376 -15.64 8.14 -0.74
C TYR A 376 -16.77 9.16 -0.88
N GLN A 377 -17.89 8.79 -1.51
CA GLN A 377 -19.09 9.62 -1.51
C GLN A 377 -19.71 9.63 -0.09
N ARG A 378 -20.36 10.74 0.30
CA ARG A 378 -21.09 10.85 1.58
C ARG A 378 -22.48 10.20 1.49
N ASP A 379 -22.55 9.01 0.92
CA ASP A 379 -23.78 8.24 0.71
C ASP A 379 -23.88 7.14 1.78
N LYS A 380 -25.07 6.94 2.36
CA LYS A 380 -25.34 5.87 3.33
C LYS A 380 -25.74 4.55 2.66
N HIS A 381 -26.11 4.58 1.37
CA HIS A 381 -26.63 3.44 0.62
C HIS A 381 -25.59 2.80 -0.31
N LYS A 382 -24.29 2.94 0.00
CA LYS A 382 -23.21 2.40 -0.86
C LYS A 382 -23.35 0.92 -1.13
N ALA A 383 -23.70 0.15 -0.09
CA ALA A 383 -23.85 -1.30 -0.16
C ALA A 383 -25.01 -1.78 -1.06
N GLU A 384 -25.92 -0.88 -1.45
CA GLU A 384 -27.01 -1.19 -2.40
C GLU A 384 -26.55 -1.14 -3.86
N VAL A 385 -25.37 -0.56 -4.13
CA VAL A 385 -24.78 -0.52 -5.46
C VAL A 385 -23.83 -1.69 -5.62
N GLY A 386 -24.14 -2.59 -6.55
CA GLY A 386 -23.26 -3.71 -6.88
C GLY A 386 -21.95 -3.22 -7.53
N PRO A 387 -20.77 -3.46 -6.93
CA PRO A 387 -19.51 -3.15 -7.56
C PRO A 387 -19.19 -4.16 -8.68
N PRO A 388 -18.33 -3.80 -9.65
CA PRO A 388 -17.76 -4.77 -10.58
C PRO A 388 -17.03 -5.87 -9.80
N ARG A 389 -17.30 -7.13 -10.14
CA ARG A 389 -16.69 -8.29 -9.49
C ARG A 389 -15.26 -8.49 -9.94
N PHE A 390 -14.35 -8.88 -9.05
CA PHE A 390 -12.98 -9.22 -9.43
C PHE A 390 -12.88 -10.70 -9.82
N THR A 391 -13.23 -11.01 -11.07
CA THR A 391 -13.20 -12.36 -11.66
C THR A 391 -12.38 -12.38 -12.95
N PRO A 392 -11.91 -13.56 -13.42
CA PRO A 392 -11.17 -13.67 -14.68
C PRO A 392 -11.96 -13.09 -15.85
N ASN A 393 -13.25 -13.42 -15.94
CA ASN A 393 -14.15 -12.93 -16.99
C ASN A 393 -14.32 -11.41 -16.94
N GLN A 394 -14.52 -10.83 -15.74
CA GLN A 394 -14.69 -9.39 -15.64
C GLN A 394 -13.38 -8.64 -15.97
N ARG A 395 -12.23 -9.19 -15.59
CA ARG A 395 -10.91 -8.63 -15.93
C ARG A 395 -10.63 -8.66 -17.42
N ALA A 396 -11.09 -9.68 -18.14
CA ALA A 396 -10.90 -9.81 -19.57
C ALA A 396 -11.57 -8.69 -20.40
N PHE A 397 -12.53 -7.94 -19.84
CA PHE A 397 -13.15 -6.81 -20.54
C PHE A 397 -12.23 -5.61 -20.75
N ASP A 398 -11.21 -5.44 -19.91
CA ASP A 398 -10.25 -4.34 -19.99
C ASP A 398 -8.80 -4.88 -20.08
N PRO A 399 -8.40 -5.50 -21.20
CA PRO A 399 -7.09 -6.16 -21.32
C PRO A 399 -5.90 -5.20 -21.18
N HIS A 400 -6.07 -3.91 -21.53
CA HIS A 400 -5.07 -2.86 -21.31
C HIS A 400 -4.94 -2.45 -19.83
N ARG A 401 -5.91 -2.85 -18.99
CA ARG A 401 -5.95 -2.60 -17.55
C ARG A 401 -5.97 -3.92 -16.79
N HIS A 402 -5.15 -4.86 -17.24
CA HIS A 402 -5.03 -6.18 -16.62
C HIS A 402 -4.42 -6.02 -15.22
N LEU A 403 -5.28 -6.16 -14.19
CA LEU A 403 -4.89 -6.06 -12.79
C LEU A 403 -4.81 -7.42 -12.11
N TYR A 404 -3.86 -7.53 -11.19
CA TYR A 404 -3.87 -8.51 -10.10
C TYR A 404 -4.11 -7.76 -8.79
N PHE A 405 -4.50 -8.45 -7.72
CA PHE A 405 -4.45 -7.85 -6.39
C PHE A 405 -3.41 -8.56 -5.53
N SER A 406 -2.60 -7.80 -4.81
CA SER A 406 -1.49 -8.36 -4.03
C SER A 406 -1.64 -8.04 -2.54
N MET A 407 -1.40 -9.04 -1.70
CA MET A 407 -1.30 -8.89 -0.25
C MET A 407 -0.08 -9.65 0.28
N ARG A 408 0.46 -9.16 1.39
CA ARG A 408 1.61 -9.79 2.05
C ARG A 408 1.15 -10.70 3.19
N ILE A 409 1.78 -11.86 3.29
CA ILE A 409 1.77 -12.72 4.48
C ILE A 409 3.10 -12.50 5.18
N ASP A 410 3.12 -11.54 6.09
CA ASP A 410 4.33 -10.98 6.71
C ASP A 410 4.10 -10.78 8.22
N GLY A 411 5.17 -10.55 8.97
CA GLY A 411 5.17 -10.45 10.42
C GLY A 411 6.54 -10.03 10.96
N VAL A 412 6.70 -9.94 12.28
CA VAL A 412 8.02 -9.68 12.88
C VAL A 412 8.99 -10.84 12.61
N ASN A 413 8.45 -12.04 12.45
CA ASN A 413 9.16 -13.25 12.06
C ASN A 413 8.24 -14.20 11.27
N ALA A 414 8.80 -15.30 10.77
CA ALA A 414 8.09 -16.27 9.95
C ALA A 414 6.99 -17.05 10.70
N MET A 415 7.11 -17.25 12.02
CA MET A 415 6.01 -17.84 12.80
C MET A 415 4.80 -16.94 12.76
N GLU A 416 4.97 -15.64 13.04
CA GLU A 416 3.85 -14.68 13.01
C GLU A 416 3.18 -14.58 11.64
N ALA A 417 3.97 -14.72 10.56
CA ALA A 417 3.45 -14.77 9.21
C ALA A 417 2.56 -16.01 8.97
N MET A 418 2.98 -17.20 9.44
CA MET A 418 2.14 -18.42 9.38
C MET A 418 0.88 -18.28 10.24
N GLU A 419 0.99 -17.69 11.43
CA GLU A 419 -0.17 -17.50 12.29
C GLU A 419 -1.21 -16.56 11.70
N LEU A 420 -0.81 -15.59 10.89
CA LEU A 420 -1.73 -14.72 10.17
C LEU A 420 -2.61 -15.55 9.21
N VAL A 421 -2.02 -16.55 8.54
CA VAL A 421 -2.77 -17.52 7.71
C VAL A 421 -3.74 -18.32 8.57
N ASP A 422 -3.28 -18.85 9.70
CA ASP A 422 -4.12 -19.66 10.59
C ASP A 422 -5.32 -18.87 11.11
N ARG A 423 -5.08 -17.61 11.54
CA ARG A 423 -6.15 -16.70 11.98
C ARG A 423 -7.12 -16.40 10.85
N ALA A 424 -6.64 -16.21 9.61
CA ALA A 424 -7.48 -15.95 8.45
C ALA A 424 -8.36 -17.16 8.07
N VAL A 425 -7.79 -18.36 8.06
CA VAL A 425 -8.53 -19.60 7.73
C VAL A 425 -9.52 -19.96 8.85
N TYR A 426 -9.09 -19.84 10.10
CA TYR A 426 -9.97 -20.01 11.26
C TYR A 426 -11.16 -19.04 11.20
N ALA A 427 -10.88 -17.75 10.99
CA ALA A 427 -11.92 -16.73 10.93
C ALA A 427 -12.89 -16.93 9.75
N SER A 428 -12.36 -17.36 8.60
CA SER A 428 -13.20 -17.70 7.43
C SER A 428 -14.19 -18.83 7.70
N SER A 429 -13.91 -19.65 8.71
CA SER A 429 -14.75 -20.79 9.11
C SER A 429 -15.68 -20.45 10.28
N PHE A 430 -15.21 -19.68 11.27
CA PHE A 430 -15.88 -19.57 12.57
C PHE A 430 -16.13 -18.14 13.07
N ALA A 431 -15.57 -17.10 12.45
CA ALA A 431 -15.67 -15.75 12.98
C ALA A 431 -17.11 -15.24 12.94
N GLY A 432 -17.61 -14.80 14.11
CA GLY A 432 -18.99 -14.37 14.25
C GLY A 432 -19.28 -13.68 15.60
N PRO A 433 -20.54 -13.30 15.85
CA PRO A 433 -20.96 -12.59 17.06
C PRO A 433 -20.59 -13.28 18.37
N THR A 434 -20.57 -14.61 18.39
CA THR A 434 -20.31 -15.42 19.59
C THR A 434 -18.81 -15.62 19.89
N MET A 435 -17.92 -15.28 18.95
CA MET A 435 -16.48 -15.43 19.15
C MET A 435 -15.98 -14.42 20.18
N GLY A 436 -15.13 -14.88 21.11
CA GLY A 436 -14.62 -14.09 22.23
C GLY A 436 -15.63 -13.90 23.37
N VAL A 437 -16.83 -14.47 23.31
CA VAL A 437 -17.84 -14.33 24.37
C VAL A 437 -17.75 -15.51 25.34
N LEU A 438 -17.27 -15.25 26.55
CA LEU A 438 -17.12 -16.28 27.59
C LEU A 438 -18.39 -16.40 28.46
N PRO A 439 -18.74 -17.61 28.95
CA PRO A 439 -19.85 -17.80 29.88
C PRO A 439 -19.69 -16.94 31.15
N GLY A 440 -20.74 -16.22 31.52
CA GLY A 440 -20.77 -15.39 32.73
C GLY A 440 -19.97 -14.09 32.66
N VAL A 441 -19.45 -13.72 31.48
CA VAL A 441 -18.74 -12.45 31.26
C VAL A 441 -19.65 -11.49 30.47
N ASP A 442 -20.18 -10.49 31.15
CA ASP A 442 -20.97 -9.44 30.51
C ASP A 442 -20.09 -8.47 29.71
N LEU A 443 -20.37 -8.36 28.41
CA LEU A 443 -19.66 -7.49 27.48
C LEU A 443 -20.54 -6.28 27.10
N LEU A 444 -20.78 -5.40 28.08
CA LEU A 444 -21.51 -4.15 27.88
C LEU A 444 -20.62 -3.10 27.20
N GLU A 445 -21.24 -2.13 26.51
CA GLU A 445 -20.53 -0.97 25.96
C GLU A 445 -19.74 -0.28 27.07
N ASP A 446 -18.48 0.00 26.78
CA ASP A 446 -17.54 0.55 27.75
C ASP A 446 -16.51 1.42 27.03
N PRO A 447 -16.28 2.69 27.44
CA PRO A 447 -15.41 3.61 26.71
C PRO A 447 -13.97 3.11 26.50
N GLU A 448 -13.41 2.31 27.42
CA GLU A 448 -12.05 1.77 27.25
C GLU A 448 -12.01 0.59 26.26
N ARG A 449 -13.09 -0.19 26.23
CA ARG A 449 -13.22 -1.39 25.41
C ARG A 449 -13.72 -1.09 23.99
N THR A 450 -14.85 -0.41 23.89
CA THR A 450 -15.58 -0.14 22.63
C THR A 450 -15.47 1.29 22.16
N GLY A 451 -14.98 2.21 22.99
CA GLY A 451 -15.15 3.64 22.72
C GLY A 451 -16.63 4.03 22.76
N GLU A 452 -16.97 5.14 22.10
CA GLU A 452 -18.35 5.63 21.97
C GLU A 452 -18.95 5.12 20.65
N ILE A 453 -19.92 4.20 20.72
CA ILE A 453 -20.59 3.67 19.53
C ILE A 453 -21.59 4.71 19.03
N THR A 454 -21.27 5.37 17.91
CA THR A 454 -22.13 6.45 17.38
C THR A 454 -23.19 5.93 16.44
N SER A 455 -24.38 6.55 16.48
CA SER A 455 -25.49 6.13 15.62
C SER A 455 -25.21 6.37 14.13
N GLY A 456 -25.54 5.38 13.30
CA GLY A 456 -25.27 5.28 11.88
C GLY A 456 -23.84 4.86 11.53
N SER A 457 -23.00 4.50 12.51
CA SER A 457 -21.62 4.05 12.27
C SER A 457 -21.56 2.58 11.85
N GLN A 458 -20.43 2.15 11.30
CA GLN A 458 -20.20 0.72 11.05
C GLN A 458 -20.04 -0.07 12.36
N ALA A 459 -19.63 0.57 13.46
CA ALA A 459 -19.55 -0.06 14.76
C ALA A 459 -20.94 -0.41 15.30
N GLU A 460 -21.92 0.52 15.19
CA GLU A 460 -23.33 0.27 15.53
C GLU A 460 -23.87 -0.92 14.72
N ALA A 461 -23.60 -0.95 13.41
CA ALA A 461 -24.06 -2.03 12.54
C ALA A 461 -23.51 -3.42 12.93
N PHE A 462 -22.29 -3.52 13.45
CA PHE A 462 -21.76 -4.78 14.00
C PHE A 462 -22.30 -5.07 15.40
N TRP A 463 -22.42 -4.04 16.24
CA TRP A 463 -22.94 -4.15 17.59
C TRP A 463 -24.37 -4.71 17.60
N ASP A 464 -25.23 -4.20 16.72
CA ASP A 464 -26.61 -4.65 16.58
C ASP A 464 -26.70 -6.12 16.10
N LEU A 465 -25.69 -6.59 15.36
CA LEU A 465 -25.56 -7.99 14.96
C LEU A 465 -24.98 -8.89 16.04
N GLY A 466 -24.71 -8.37 17.24
CA GLY A 466 -24.21 -9.15 18.36
C GLY A 466 -22.68 -9.21 18.47
N TYR A 467 -21.93 -8.55 17.59
CA TYR A 467 -20.48 -8.49 17.72
C TYR A 467 -20.13 -7.64 18.93
N ARG A 468 -19.39 -8.22 19.87
CA ARG A 468 -19.03 -7.53 21.11
C ARG A 468 -17.59 -7.04 21.12
N HIS A 469 -16.68 -7.63 20.37
CA HIS A 469 -15.27 -7.22 20.36
C HIS A 469 -15.00 -6.25 19.22
N LEU A 470 -15.03 -4.95 19.53
CA LEU A 470 -14.72 -3.87 18.61
C LEU A 470 -14.25 -2.64 19.39
N LEU A 471 -13.53 -1.73 18.75
CA LEU A 471 -13.20 -0.41 19.30
C LEU A 471 -13.52 0.67 18.25
N GLN A 472 -14.43 1.58 18.59
CA GLN A 472 -14.69 2.80 17.83
C GLN A 472 -13.85 3.96 18.38
N HIS A 473 -13.04 4.59 17.55
CA HIS A 473 -12.21 5.72 17.98
C HIS A 473 -13.00 7.05 17.92
N PRO A 474 -13.01 7.88 18.99
CA PRO A 474 -13.83 9.09 19.07
C PRO A 474 -13.35 10.25 18.17
N ARG A 475 -12.05 10.24 17.80
CA ARG A 475 -11.42 11.20 16.89
C ARG A 475 -10.34 10.50 16.10
N GLY A 476 -10.39 10.55 14.77
CA GLY A 476 -9.32 9.99 13.96
C GLY A 476 -9.77 9.56 12.58
N TRP A 477 -8.79 9.22 11.75
CA TRP A 477 -8.95 8.76 10.38
C TRP A 477 -9.07 7.22 10.32
N VAL A 478 -9.27 6.58 11.48
CA VAL A 478 -9.66 5.19 11.71
C VAL A 478 -10.94 5.26 12.51
N VAL A 479 -11.99 4.58 12.09
CA VAL A 479 -13.27 4.64 12.80
C VAL A 479 -13.54 3.32 13.53
N LEU A 480 -13.07 2.17 13.04
CA LEU A 480 -13.33 0.87 13.69
C LEU A 480 -12.14 -0.09 13.69
N GLU A 481 -11.83 -0.65 14.86
CA GLU A 481 -11.03 -1.87 14.99
C GLU A 481 -11.96 -3.04 15.29
N LEU A 482 -12.05 -4.00 14.36
CA LEU A 482 -12.94 -5.17 14.47
C LEU A 482 -12.22 -6.33 15.16
N PHE A 483 -12.93 -7.03 16.06
CA PHE A 483 -12.43 -8.15 16.87
C PHE A 483 -11.24 -7.82 17.77
N ARG A 484 -11.14 -6.57 18.22
CA ARG A 484 -10.19 -6.19 19.28
C ARG A 484 -10.65 -6.75 20.63
N LEU A 485 -9.81 -7.60 21.22
CA LEU A 485 -10.00 -8.19 22.53
C LEU A 485 -9.25 -7.37 23.59
N ALA A 486 -10.00 -6.75 24.51
CA ALA A 486 -9.45 -6.03 25.64
C ALA A 486 -8.89 -6.98 26.71
N PRO A 487 -7.88 -6.56 27.50
CA PRO A 487 -7.35 -7.36 28.60
C PRO A 487 -8.37 -7.56 29.73
N GLY A 488 -8.12 -8.56 30.59
CA GLY A 488 -8.89 -8.80 31.80
C GLY A 488 -10.30 -9.35 31.58
N LYS A 489 -10.60 -9.91 30.39
CA LYS A 489 -11.91 -10.50 30.04
C LYS A 489 -11.92 -12.02 30.09
N GLY A 490 -11.10 -12.62 30.97
CA GLY A 490 -11.04 -14.08 31.20
C GLY A 490 -10.13 -14.86 30.25
N PHE A 491 -9.67 -14.23 29.17
CA PHE A 491 -8.59 -14.72 28.30
C PHE A 491 -7.21 -14.46 28.91
N PHE A 492 -6.17 -15.07 28.35
CA PHE A 492 -4.81 -15.02 28.91
C PHE A 492 -4.05 -13.71 28.58
N ASN A 493 -4.59 -12.83 27.74
CA ASN A 493 -3.90 -11.59 27.34
C ASN A 493 -3.87 -10.54 28.47
N SER A 494 -2.67 -10.00 28.73
CA SER A 494 -2.45 -8.86 29.62
C SER A 494 -2.58 -7.52 28.89
N GLY A 495 -2.33 -7.51 27.58
CA GLY A 495 -2.54 -6.37 26.70
C GLY A 495 -3.78 -6.52 25.80
N SER A 496 -3.98 -5.53 24.92
CA SER A 496 -4.96 -5.69 23.82
C SER A 496 -4.40 -6.64 22.77
N VAL A 497 -5.21 -7.59 22.32
CA VAL A 497 -4.88 -8.50 21.21
C VAL A 497 -6.08 -8.58 20.26
N PHE A 498 -5.91 -9.22 19.11
CA PHE A 498 -7.02 -9.48 18.19
C PHE A 498 -7.48 -10.94 18.26
N LEU A 499 -8.80 -11.15 18.21
CA LEU A 499 -9.34 -12.47 17.88
C LEU A 499 -9.03 -12.76 16.40
N PRO A 500 -9.04 -14.05 15.98
CA PRO A 500 -8.91 -14.41 14.57
C PRO A 500 -9.91 -13.64 13.70
N GLY A 501 -9.44 -13.12 12.57
CA GLY A 501 -10.25 -12.28 11.68
C GLY A 501 -10.23 -10.80 12.03
N GLY A 502 -9.48 -10.40 13.06
CA GLY A 502 -9.32 -9.00 13.45
C GLY A 502 -8.81 -8.12 12.33
N ILE A 503 -9.45 -6.96 12.18
CA ILE A 503 -9.13 -5.96 11.16
C ILE A 503 -8.88 -4.64 11.88
N ALA A 504 -7.69 -4.10 11.70
CA ALA A 504 -7.33 -2.78 12.18
C ALA A 504 -6.44 -2.08 11.16
N THR A 505 -6.68 -0.80 10.96
CA THR A 505 -5.79 0.06 10.19
C THR A 505 -5.53 1.30 11.02
N HIS A 506 -4.35 1.89 10.89
CA HIS A 506 -4.12 3.23 11.38
C HIS A 506 -3.47 4.08 10.31
N VAL A 507 -4.01 5.29 10.17
CA VAL A 507 -3.71 6.13 9.03
C VAL A 507 -2.95 7.37 9.50
N GLN A 508 -1.64 7.34 9.32
CA GLN A 508 -0.74 8.46 9.59
C GLN A 508 0.39 8.46 8.56
N SER A 509 0.84 9.65 8.16
CA SER A 509 1.95 9.84 7.22
C SER A 509 3.26 9.20 7.69
N SER A 510 3.38 8.90 8.99
CA SER A 510 4.55 8.27 9.58
C SER A 510 4.40 6.77 9.84
N GLN A 511 3.40 6.07 9.27
CA GLN A 511 3.18 4.65 9.59
C GLN A 511 3.51 3.73 8.43
N GLY A 512 4.37 2.75 8.67
CA GLY A 512 4.83 1.82 7.65
C GLY A 512 6.01 0.96 8.07
N TRP A 513 6.50 0.13 7.14
CA TRP A 513 7.43 -0.97 7.43
C TRP A 513 8.73 -0.56 8.13
N ASN A 514 9.28 0.60 7.81
CA ASN A 514 10.56 1.06 8.36
C ASN A 514 10.46 1.72 9.75
N MET A 515 9.24 1.92 10.29
CA MET A 515 9.03 2.48 11.63
C MET A 515 8.57 1.40 12.60
N ARG A 516 9.53 0.73 13.27
CA ARG A 516 9.27 -0.40 14.18
C ARG A 516 8.25 -0.12 15.30
N ASN A 517 8.16 1.13 15.75
CA ASN A 517 7.24 1.56 16.81
C ASN A 517 5.93 2.17 16.26
N SER A 518 5.59 1.92 14.99
CA SER A 518 4.33 2.39 14.41
C SER A 518 3.14 1.52 14.84
N ARG A 519 1.92 2.10 14.83
CA ARG A 519 0.67 1.33 15.09
C ARG A 519 0.52 0.13 14.15
N PHE A 520 1.02 0.24 12.93
CA PHE A 520 1.04 -0.85 11.96
C PHE A 520 1.79 -2.09 12.49
N HIS A 521 3.02 -1.92 13.01
CA HIS A 521 3.77 -3.03 13.63
C HIS A 521 3.15 -3.47 14.96
N GLU A 522 2.59 -2.54 15.73
CA GLU A 522 1.84 -2.88 16.95
C GLU A 522 0.66 -3.82 16.64
N TYR A 523 -0.13 -3.55 15.60
CA TYR A 523 -1.24 -4.43 15.22
C TYR A 523 -0.77 -5.82 14.81
N LEU A 524 0.35 -5.94 14.07
CA LEU A 524 0.96 -7.25 13.76
C LEU A 524 1.37 -7.99 15.04
N GLN A 525 2.02 -7.29 15.98
CA GLN A 525 2.41 -7.83 17.28
C GLN A 525 1.21 -8.21 18.17
N GLN A 526 0.05 -7.57 17.97
CA GLN A 526 -1.21 -7.89 18.66
C GLN A 526 -2.00 -9.03 17.98
N GLY A 527 -1.51 -9.56 16.86
CA GLY A 527 -2.13 -10.69 16.15
C GLY A 527 -3.28 -10.28 15.21
N VAL A 528 -3.26 -9.07 14.65
CA VAL A 528 -4.23 -8.66 13.63
C VAL A 528 -4.19 -9.62 12.43
N THR A 529 -5.34 -9.84 11.79
CA THR A 529 -5.45 -10.70 10.60
C THR A 529 -5.35 -9.89 9.31
N VAL A 530 -5.87 -8.66 9.31
CA VAL A 530 -5.77 -7.72 8.19
C VAL A 530 -5.38 -6.33 8.67
N THR A 531 -4.35 -5.76 8.06
CA THR A 531 -3.95 -4.37 8.28
C THR A 531 -3.32 -3.76 7.03
N ALA A 532 -3.07 -2.45 7.06
CA ALA A 532 -2.46 -1.71 5.96
C ALA A 532 -1.57 -0.59 6.50
N GLY A 533 -0.50 -0.27 5.78
CA GLY A 533 0.45 0.78 6.14
C GLY A 533 1.26 1.27 4.95
N ALA A 534 2.10 2.29 5.13
CA ALA A 534 3.03 2.71 4.09
C ALA A 534 4.13 1.66 3.88
N ALA A 535 4.50 1.44 2.64
CA ALA A 535 5.60 0.56 2.30
C ALA A 535 6.95 1.14 2.74
N ARG A 536 7.07 2.47 2.65
CA ARG A 536 8.22 3.25 3.14
C ARG A 536 7.75 4.58 3.72
N VAL A 537 8.24 4.88 4.90
CA VAL A 537 7.98 6.14 5.61
C VAL A 537 9.25 6.97 5.61
N GLY A 538 9.39 7.90 4.66
CA GLY A 538 10.33 9.00 4.84
C GLY A 538 9.82 9.94 5.94
N GLY A 539 10.71 10.77 6.49
CA GLY A 539 10.22 11.97 7.18
C GLY A 539 9.37 12.70 6.15
N GLY A 540 8.04 12.59 6.24
CA GLY A 540 7.10 13.26 5.35
C GLY A 540 6.28 12.49 4.33
N ALA A 541 6.33 11.16 4.23
CA ALA A 541 5.57 10.39 3.22
C ALA A 541 4.16 10.97 2.99
N PRO A 542 3.65 10.99 1.74
CA PRO A 542 2.43 11.74 1.42
C PRO A 542 1.32 11.24 2.33
N HIS A 543 0.50 12.17 2.82
CA HIS A 543 -0.57 11.84 3.77
C HIS A 543 -1.49 10.77 3.17
N ILE A 544 -1.19 9.52 3.49
CA ILE A 544 -2.10 8.40 3.41
C ILE A 544 -3.27 8.83 4.30
N HIS A 545 -4.44 9.10 3.71
CA HIS A 545 -5.68 9.35 4.45
C HIS A 545 -6.67 8.23 4.13
N ASN A 546 -7.55 7.88 5.07
CA ASN A 546 -8.53 6.80 4.88
C ASN A 546 -9.31 6.91 3.56
N ARG A 547 -9.56 8.14 3.10
CA ARG A 547 -10.19 8.41 1.81
C ARG A 547 -9.33 8.15 0.56
N SER A 548 -8.20 7.46 0.69
CA SER A 548 -7.30 7.13 -0.44
C SER A 548 -7.25 5.62 -0.72
N PHE A 549 -7.51 4.78 0.27
CA PHE A 549 -7.48 3.31 0.15
C PHE A 549 -8.38 2.56 1.16
N TRP A 550 -9.16 3.26 2.01
CA TRP A 550 -9.91 2.65 3.13
C TRP A 550 -11.25 3.35 3.42
N ASP A 551 -12.32 2.98 2.70
CA ASP A 551 -13.70 3.41 2.96
C ASP A 551 -14.46 2.35 3.76
N GLU A 552 -14.61 2.57 5.06
CA GLU A 552 -15.32 1.66 5.93
C GLU A 552 -16.79 1.44 5.53
N GLY A 553 -17.42 2.41 4.85
CA GLY A 553 -18.77 2.28 4.31
C GLY A 553 -18.88 1.35 3.11
N ILE A 554 -17.75 0.86 2.58
CA ILE A 554 -17.67 -0.21 1.59
C ILE A 554 -17.07 -1.44 2.25
N LEU A 555 -15.95 -1.29 2.97
CA LEU A 555 -15.21 -2.41 3.53
C LEU A 555 -16.07 -3.33 4.39
N TYR A 556 -16.75 -2.78 5.40
CA TYR A 556 -17.48 -3.60 6.37
C TYR A 556 -18.82 -4.14 5.85
N PRO A 557 -19.62 -3.39 5.07
CA PRO A 557 -20.82 -3.97 4.46
C PRO A 557 -20.52 -5.15 3.54
N PHE A 558 -19.53 -5.05 2.64
CA PHE A 558 -19.19 -6.14 1.74
C PHE A 558 -18.51 -7.31 2.47
N LEU A 559 -17.72 -7.04 3.52
CA LEU A 559 -17.18 -8.10 4.39
C LEU A 559 -18.30 -8.93 5.03
N ARG A 560 -19.35 -8.30 5.56
CA ARG A 560 -20.53 -8.99 6.13
C ARG A 560 -21.35 -9.74 5.07
N GLN A 561 -21.29 -9.32 3.81
CA GLN A 561 -21.90 -10.06 2.70
C GLN A 561 -21.07 -11.29 2.27
N GLY A 562 -19.94 -11.55 2.92
CA GLY A 562 -19.07 -12.70 2.64
C GLY A 562 -18.05 -12.45 1.53
N TYR A 563 -17.81 -11.18 1.17
CA TYR A 563 -16.80 -10.86 0.17
C TYR A 563 -15.38 -11.12 0.73
N PRO A 564 -14.45 -11.60 -0.11
CA PRO A 564 -13.07 -11.78 0.30
C PRO A 564 -12.41 -10.41 0.45
N VAL A 565 -11.52 -10.29 1.42
CA VAL A 565 -10.85 -9.03 1.74
C VAL A 565 -10.05 -8.49 0.57
N GLY A 566 -9.42 -9.34 -0.24
CA GLY A 566 -8.65 -8.87 -1.41
C GLY A 566 -9.51 -8.12 -2.43
N GLU A 567 -10.70 -8.64 -2.73
CA GLU A 567 -11.64 -7.97 -3.63
C GLU A 567 -12.19 -6.67 -3.02
N ILE A 568 -12.54 -6.69 -1.73
CA ILE A 568 -13.02 -5.51 -1.02
C ILE A 568 -11.97 -4.39 -1.00
N LEU A 569 -10.70 -4.73 -0.76
CA LEU A 569 -9.60 -3.76 -0.74
C LEU A 569 -9.34 -3.19 -2.14
N LEU A 570 -9.40 -4.01 -3.18
CA LEU A 570 -9.34 -3.53 -4.57
C LEU A 570 -10.49 -2.58 -4.89
N MET A 571 -11.72 -2.89 -4.45
CA MET A 571 -12.88 -2.00 -4.59
C MET A 571 -12.71 -0.67 -3.83
N ASN A 572 -11.86 -0.65 -2.81
CA ASN A 572 -11.54 0.52 -1.98
C ASN A 572 -10.33 1.32 -2.50
N GLN A 573 -9.72 0.94 -3.62
CA GLN A 573 -8.45 1.51 -4.07
C GLN A 573 -8.67 2.48 -5.25
N ILE A 574 -8.70 3.80 -5.00
CA ILE A 574 -8.69 4.82 -6.08
C ILE A 574 -7.29 5.13 -6.61
N HIS A 575 -6.28 4.84 -5.80
CA HIS A 575 -4.88 5.13 -6.08
C HIS A 575 -4.14 3.83 -6.31
N MET A 576 -3.88 3.51 -7.57
CA MET A 576 -3.03 2.39 -7.93
C MET A 576 -1.58 2.85 -8.02
N ALA A 577 -0.67 1.88 -7.92
CA ALA A 577 0.76 2.15 -7.95
C ALA A 577 1.19 3.20 -6.90
N TRP A 578 0.64 3.10 -5.68
CA TRP A 578 0.97 3.97 -4.54
C TRP A 578 1.80 3.18 -3.51
N LEU A 579 2.40 3.86 -2.52
CA LEU A 579 3.15 3.24 -1.42
C LEU A 579 2.29 2.51 -0.36
N THR A 580 1.07 2.07 -0.63
CA THR A 580 0.26 1.35 0.36
C THR A 580 0.57 -0.15 0.32
N SER A 581 1.01 -0.70 1.46
CA SER A 581 1.15 -2.15 1.67
C SER A 581 -0.07 -2.71 2.39
N PHE A 582 -0.63 -3.78 1.86
CA PHE A 582 -1.68 -4.57 2.51
C PHE A 582 -1.09 -5.85 3.10
N VAL A 583 -1.39 -6.12 4.37
CA VAL A 583 -0.98 -7.34 5.07
C VAL A 583 -2.22 -8.11 5.49
N GLY A 584 -2.25 -9.39 5.15
CA GLY A 584 -3.42 -10.23 5.35
C GLY A 584 -3.55 -11.29 4.26
N ASP A 585 -4.58 -12.11 4.39
CA ASP A 585 -4.94 -13.11 3.39
C ASP A 585 -6.02 -12.57 2.44
N PRO A 586 -5.77 -12.52 1.11
CA PRO A 586 -6.75 -12.00 0.17
C PRO A 586 -8.04 -12.82 0.11
N LEU A 587 -8.00 -14.10 0.51
CA LEU A 587 -9.15 -14.99 0.53
C LEU A 587 -9.88 -15.02 1.89
N TYR A 588 -9.43 -14.25 2.89
CA TYR A 588 -10.18 -14.10 4.14
C TYR A 588 -11.55 -13.46 3.89
N ARG A 589 -12.60 -14.04 4.47
CA ARG A 589 -13.98 -13.53 4.43
C ARG A 589 -14.65 -13.79 5.77
N LEU A 590 -15.68 -13.02 6.12
CA LEU A 590 -16.55 -13.40 7.22
C LEU A 590 -17.61 -14.41 6.74
N PRO A 591 -17.81 -15.53 7.45
CA PRO A 591 -18.93 -16.42 7.16
C PRO A 591 -20.27 -15.73 7.46
N LYS A 592 -21.28 -15.96 6.62
CA LYS A 592 -22.65 -15.44 6.85
C LYS A 592 -23.31 -16.10 8.05
N ASP A 593 -23.17 -17.42 8.12
CA ASP A 593 -23.71 -18.27 9.18
C ASP A 593 -22.55 -19.04 9.84
N PRO A 594 -21.81 -18.41 10.79
CA PRO A 594 -20.65 -19.04 11.42
C PRO A 594 -21.08 -20.24 12.27
N PRO A 595 -20.62 -21.47 11.97
CA PRO A 595 -20.73 -22.58 12.91
C PRO A 595 -19.88 -22.30 14.16
N ARG A 596 -20.25 -22.95 15.28
CA ARG A 596 -19.38 -23.02 16.45
C ARG A 596 -18.33 -24.11 16.21
N PRO A 597 -17.04 -23.87 16.47
CA PRO A 597 -16.03 -24.91 16.32
C PRO A 597 -16.25 -26.04 17.34
N THR A 598 -15.77 -27.23 17.01
CA THR A 598 -15.63 -28.31 17.99
C THR A 598 -14.65 -27.91 19.07
N ALA A 599 -14.78 -28.49 20.27
CA ALA A 599 -13.78 -28.31 21.33
C ALA A 599 -12.37 -28.66 20.83
N LEU A 600 -11.35 -28.07 21.45
CA LEU A 600 -9.97 -28.45 21.21
C LEU A 600 -9.82 -29.97 21.43
N PRO A 601 -9.04 -30.66 20.58
CA PRO A 601 -8.78 -32.08 20.77
C PRO A 601 -8.06 -32.33 22.09
N GLU A 602 -8.14 -33.57 22.58
CA GLU A 602 -7.18 -34.06 23.55
C GLU A 602 -5.80 -34.14 22.88
N LEU A 603 -4.86 -33.38 23.40
CA LEU A 603 -3.48 -33.34 22.90
C LEU A 603 -2.59 -34.17 23.82
N ASP A 604 -1.58 -34.80 23.25
CA ASP A 604 -0.56 -35.54 23.98
C ASP A 604 0.73 -34.72 24.08
N TRP A 605 1.37 -34.73 25.25
CA TRP A 605 2.59 -33.93 25.45
C TRP A 605 3.71 -34.38 24.51
N GLU A 606 3.95 -35.68 24.40
CA GLU A 606 5.07 -36.23 23.62
C GLU A 606 4.83 -36.07 22.11
N ALA A 607 3.58 -36.14 21.65
CA ALA A 607 3.23 -35.99 20.24
C ALA A 607 3.09 -34.52 19.81
N ASN A 608 2.51 -33.66 20.65
CA ASN A 608 2.08 -32.31 20.25
C ASN A 608 2.95 -31.19 20.83
N VAL A 609 3.84 -31.45 21.80
CA VAL A 609 4.68 -30.41 22.41
C VAL A 609 6.13 -30.55 21.98
N THR A 610 6.65 -29.50 21.36
CA THR A 610 8.08 -29.37 21.04
C THR A 610 8.77 -28.53 22.10
N VAL A 611 9.78 -29.11 22.77
CA VAL A 611 10.67 -28.40 23.69
C VAL A 611 12.07 -28.31 23.09
N LYS A 612 12.58 -27.09 22.87
CA LYS A 612 13.93 -26.85 22.34
C LYS A 612 14.74 -25.98 23.30
N SER A 613 15.92 -26.47 23.71
CA SER A 613 16.89 -25.66 24.46
C SER A 613 17.56 -24.66 23.51
N ILE A 614 17.36 -23.36 23.74
CA ILE A 614 17.90 -22.28 22.90
C ILE A 614 18.52 -21.15 23.73
N ARG A 615 19.29 -20.29 23.07
CA ARG A 615 19.73 -19.01 23.61
C ARG A 615 18.90 -17.88 23.00
N ASN A 616 18.02 -17.28 23.79
CA ASN A 616 17.35 -16.04 23.45
C ASN A 616 18.34 -14.87 23.60
N PRO A 617 18.42 -13.92 22.65
CA PRO A 617 19.35 -12.78 22.73
C PRO A 617 19.14 -11.89 23.96
N GLU A 618 17.89 -11.72 24.40
CA GLU A 618 17.50 -10.82 25.49
C GLU A 618 17.46 -11.55 26.83
N MET A 619 16.92 -12.76 26.86
CA MET A 619 16.67 -13.54 28.09
C MET A 619 17.73 -14.60 28.41
N GLY A 620 18.71 -14.81 27.51
CA GLY A 620 19.77 -15.80 27.69
C GLY A 620 19.32 -17.24 27.40
N ASN A 621 19.92 -18.21 28.09
CA ASN A 621 19.63 -19.63 27.87
C ASN A 621 18.28 -20.03 28.48
N GLY A 622 17.50 -20.85 27.78
CA GLY A 622 16.22 -21.36 28.25
C GLY A 622 15.62 -22.38 27.32
N TYR A 623 14.33 -22.63 27.50
CA TYR A 623 13.53 -23.62 26.79
C TYR A 623 12.46 -22.90 25.99
N LEU A 624 12.44 -23.10 24.69
CA LEU A 624 11.33 -22.69 23.84
C LEU A 624 10.35 -23.85 23.75
N VAL A 625 9.14 -23.64 24.26
CA VAL A 625 8.08 -24.65 24.32
C VAL A 625 6.97 -24.23 23.37
N MET A 626 6.59 -25.11 22.45
CA MET A 626 5.55 -24.88 21.45
C MET A 626 4.56 -26.04 21.45
N ALA A 627 3.27 -25.74 21.40
CA ALA A 627 2.23 -26.74 21.19
C ALA A 627 1.78 -26.71 19.72
N ASP A 628 1.69 -27.85 19.03
CA ASP A 628 1.05 -27.96 17.71
C ASP A 628 -0.40 -28.42 17.87
N LEU A 629 -1.35 -27.56 17.49
CA LEU A 629 -2.78 -27.87 17.56
C LEU A 629 -3.29 -28.77 16.42
N GLU A 630 -2.40 -29.18 15.50
CA GLU A 630 -2.72 -29.97 14.31
C GLU A 630 -3.79 -29.28 13.44
N SER A 631 -3.62 -27.98 13.25
CA SER A 631 -4.55 -27.16 12.46
C SER A 631 -4.48 -27.54 10.98
N THR A 632 -5.65 -27.81 10.38
CA THR A 632 -5.81 -28.11 8.94
C THR A 632 -6.84 -27.16 8.30
N PRO A 633 -6.99 -27.13 6.95
CA PRO A 633 -8.04 -26.36 6.30
C PRO A 633 -9.47 -26.73 6.76
N GLU A 634 -9.72 -28.03 7.00
CA GLU A 634 -11.03 -28.57 7.38
C GLU A 634 -11.35 -28.33 8.85
N ALA A 635 -10.31 -28.38 9.68
CA ALA A 635 -10.39 -28.23 11.13
C ALA A 635 -9.36 -27.18 11.60
N PRO A 636 -9.55 -25.90 11.22
CA PRO A 636 -8.60 -24.88 11.61
C PRO A 636 -8.69 -24.65 13.12
N ARG A 637 -7.55 -24.57 13.78
CA ARG A 637 -7.44 -24.48 15.23
C ARG A 637 -6.45 -23.39 15.61
N VAL A 638 -6.84 -22.59 16.59
CA VAL A 638 -5.98 -21.57 17.20
C VAL A 638 -6.28 -21.47 18.69
N ALA A 639 -5.27 -21.18 19.49
CA ALA A 639 -5.41 -20.99 20.93
C ALA A 639 -4.39 -19.97 21.45
N GLN A 640 -4.72 -19.35 22.59
CA GLN A 640 -3.74 -18.77 23.50
C GLN A 640 -3.13 -19.89 24.33
N MET A 641 -1.91 -19.67 24.83
CA MET A 641 -1.22 -20.64 25.68
C MET A 641 -0.77 -20.01 26.98
N ARG A 642 -0.88 -20.75 28.07
CA ARG A 642 -0.32 -20.41 29.37
C ARG A 642 0.41 -21.62 29.95
N MET A 643 1.61 -21.41 30.46
CA MET A 643 2.41 -22.44 31.11
C MET A 643 2.79 -22.04 32.51
N TYR A 644 2.66 -22.96 33.47
CA TYR A 644 3.04 -22.77 34.86
C TYR A 644 3.43 -24.10 35.50
N ARG A 645 4.01 -24.06 36.70
CA ARG A 645 4.40 -25.24 37.46
C ARG A 645 3.22 -25.79 38.27
N GLN A 646 3.03 -27.10 38.24
CA GLN A 646 2.00 -27.76 39.04
C GLN A 646 2.22 -27.46 40.54
N GLY A 647 1.14 -27.12 41.26
CA GLY A 647 1.17 -26.83 42.70
C GLY A 647 1.61 -25.41 43.10
N ARG A 648 2.11 -24.57 42.18
CA ARG A 648 2.38 -23.14 42.45
C ARG A 648 1.28 -22.17 42.01
N GLY A 649 0.30 -22.65 41.25
CA GLY A 649 -0.95 -21.94 40.91
C GLY A 649 -0.77 -20.61 40.15
N GLU A 650 -1.89 -20.01 39.73
CA GLU A 650 -1.94 -18.69 39.06
C GLU A 650 -1.43 -17.53 39.95
N GLN A 651 -1.41 -17.70 41.27
CA GLN A 651 -1.29 -16.60 42.24
C GLN A 651 0.17 -16.17 42.55
N GLU A 652 1.20 -16.91 42.13
CA GLU A 652 2.61 -16.58 42.41
C GLU A 652 3.34 -15.84 41.28
N GLY A 653 2.66 -15.50 40.17
CA GLY A 653 3.28 -14.72 39.08
C GLY A 653 4.33 -15.47 38.24
N GLU A 654 4.45 -16.80 38.37
CA GLU A 654 5.37 -17.66 37.61
C GLU A 654 4.71 -18.29 36.36
N ALA A 655 3.80 -17.59 35.69
CA ALA A 655 3.16 -18.08 34.46
C ALA A 655 3.78 -17.44 33.20
N TYR A 656 4.06 -18.27 32.20
CA TYR A 656 4.51 -17.84 30.88
C TYR A 656 3.35 -17.90 29.89
N VAL A 657 3.08 -16.80 29.19
CA VAL A 657 1.87 -16.67 28.37
C VAL A 657 2.21 -16.32 26.94
N TYR A 658 1.55 -17.02 26.01
CA TYR A 658 1.40 -16.60 24.63
C TYR A 658 0.01 -15.99 24.44
N GLU A 659 -0.04 -14.66 24.37
CA GLU A 659 -1.29 -13.91 24.44
C GLU A 659 -2.11 -13.88 23.14
N ARG A 660 -1.50 -14.27 22.02
CA ARG A 660 -2.17 -14.28 20.71
C ARG A 660 -2.78 -15.64 20.42
N PHE A 661 -3.78 -15.65 19.55
CA PHE A 661 -4.33 -16.87 18.98
C PHE A 661 -3.44 -17.37 17.84
N SER A 662 -2.91 -18.57 18.01
CA SER A 662 -2.00 -19.23 17.07
C SER A 662 -2.33 -20.71 16.98
N SER A 663 -2.10 -21.33 15.82
CA SER A 663 -2.15 -22.79 15.67
C SER A 663 -0.96 -23.48 16.35
N ARG A 664 0.10 -22.71 16.61
CA ARG A 664 1.36 -23.16 17.19
C ARG A 664 1.84 -22.19 18.27
N PRO A 665 1.06 -21.95 19.34
CA PRO A 665 1.45 -21.00 20.36
C PRO A 665 2.71 -21.48 21.08
N PHE A 666 3.59 -20.55 21.42
CA PHE A 666 4.89 -20.88 22.03
C PHE A 666 5.30 -19.89 23.12
N VAL A 667 6.08 -20.35 24.09
CA VAL A 667 6.65 -19.50 25.16
C VAL A 667 8.11 -19.83 25.37
N PHE A 668 8.88 -18.83 25.80
CA PHE A 668 10.25 -19.03 26.25
C PHE A 668 10.33 -19.04 27.78
N ILE A 669 10.87 -20.12 28.34
CA ILE A 669 11.07 -20.33 29.77
C ILE A 669 12.57 -20.24 30.07
N PRO A 670 13.05 -19.22 30.81
CA PRO A 670 14.45 -19.10 31.20
C PRO A 670 14.98 -20.34 31.93
N LYS A 671 16.24 -20.70 31.71
CA LYS A 671 16.85 -21.91 32.27
C LYS A 671 16.87 -21.94 33.80
N SER A 672 16.99 -20.78 34.45
CA SER A 672 16.88 -20.64 35.91
C SER A 672 15.52 -21.12 36.44
N GLN A 673 14.47 -20.93 35.64
CA GLN A 673 13.10 -21.29 35.95
C GLN A 673 12.74 -22.70 35.44
N GLY A 674 13.38 -23.19 34.37
CA GLY A 674 13.17 -24.54 33.86
C GLY A 674 13.75 -25.65 34.75
N ARG A 675 14.88 -25.40 35.44
CA ARG A 675 15.63 -26.43 36.19
C ARG A 675 15.12 -26.78 37.59
N ALA A 676 14.20 -26.02 38.17
CA ALA A 676 13.83 -26.17 39.58
C ALA A 676 12.97 -27.42 39.91
N GLY A 677 12.93 -28.44 39.04
CA GLY A 677 12.13 -29.66 39.19
C GLY A 677 10.62 -29.42 39.15
N GLY A 678 9.83 -30.47 38.93
CA GLY A 678 8.36 -30.42 38.93
C GLY A 678 7.73 -30.54 37.53
N GLU A 679 6.48 -31.00 37.51
CA GLU A 679 5.65 -31.10 36.31
C GLU A 679 5.16 -29.72 35.87
N TRP A 680 5.28 -29.44 34.58
CA TRP A 680 4.73 -28.24 33.97
C TRP A 680 3.33 -28.52 33.47
N VAL A 681 2.41 -27.60 33.74
CA VAL A 681 1.07 -27.61 33.18
C VAL A 681 1.02 -26.57 32.07
N MET A 682 0.58 -26.99 30.90
CA MET A 682 0.25 -26.14 29.79
C MET A 682 -1.27 -26.11 29.64
N GLU A 683 -1.83 -24.91 29.64
CA GLU A 683 -3.23 -24.63 29.37
C GLU A 683 -3.37 -23.92 28.03
N LEU A 684 -4.33 -24.37 27.23
CA LEU A 684 -4.69 -23.81 25.94
C LEU A 684 -6.13 -23.30 26.02
N MET A 685 -6.37 -22.13 25.45
CA MET A 685 -7.72 -21.55 25.35
C MET A 685 -8.02 -21.09 23.93
N ASP A 686 -9.08 -21.62 23.33
CA ASP A 686 -9.53 -21.19 22.01
C ASP A 686 -10.35 -19.87 22.07
N PRO A 687 -10.64 -19.23 20.92
CA PRO A 687 -11.44 -18.00 20.87
C PRO A 687 -12.86 -18.10 21.43
N PHE A 688 -13.37 -19.30 21.71
CA PHE A 688 -14.70 -19.55 22.27
C PHE A 688 -14.65 -19.95 23.76
N GLY A 689 -13.46 -19.90 24.37
CA GLY A 689 -13.25 -20.21 25.78
C GLY A 689 -13.12 -21.70 26.09
N ASN A 690 -13.08 -22.58 25.08
CA ASN A 690 -12.82 -23.99 25.33
C ASN A 690 -11.38 -24.16 25.79
N ARG A 691 -11.18 -24.93 26.87
CA ARG A 691 -9.88 -25.14 27.49
C ARG A 691 -9.40 -26.58 27.31
N SER A 692 -8.11 -26.73 27.09
CA SER A 692 -7.40 -28.02 27.16
C SER A 692 -6.17 -27.86 28.04
N SER A 693 -5.85 -28.89 28.82
CA SER A 693 -4.71 -28.88 29.74
C SER A 693 -3.91 -30.15 29.58
N LEU A 694 -2.59 -30.00 29.47
CA LEU A 694 -1.64 -31.08 29.37
C LEU A 694 -0.50 -30.84 30.37
N ALA A 695 0.08 -31.93 30.85
CA ALA A 695 1.16 -31.89 31.82
C ALA A 695 2.38 -32.63 31.28
N GLY A 696 3.57 -32.13 31.57
CA GLY A 696 4.81 -32.77 31.12
C GLY A 696 6.09 -32.13 31.65
N GLN A 697 7.22 -32.57 31.10
CA GLN A 697 8.56 -32.16 31.53
C GLN A 697 9.26 -31.37 30.43
N LEU A 698 10.13 -30.44 30.83
CA LEU A 698 10.96 -29.65 29.89
C LEU A 698 12.33 -30.30 29.58
N ASN A 699 12.65 -31.42 30.22
CA ASN A 699 13.99 -32.02 30.24
C ASN A 699 14.09 -33.27 29.39
#